data_AF-A0A3G6URU6-F1
#
_entry.id   AF-A0A3G6URU6-F1
#
_cell.length_a   1.000
_cell.length_b   1.000
_cell.length_c   1.000
_cell.angle_alpha   90.00
_cell.angle_beta   90.00
_cell.angle_gamma   90.00
#
_symmetry.space_group_name_H-M   'P 1'
#
loop_
_entity.id
_entity.type
_entity.pdbx_description
1 polymer ?
#
loop_
_entity_poly.entity_id
_entity_poly.type
_entity_poly.pdbx_seq_one_letter_code
_entity_poly.pdbx_strand_id
1 'polypeptide(L)'
;METLFRFTGRISMFKFIWNSWWRNKEKFILLMIGVLIISVGLSFLVGVSQANNGTIVDALQKRWKSSYDIVVRPPESRSVTEDMKLLEPNFMSGIDGGISMEQYEEIKAMSDIDVAAPIAMIGNYNNEISLGKMTIKEPGVYRMKRTEKDHTGAGEESFSSNFYFTVGAWAPSGTGREYGTGIFSGVLNYETQIMMAAIDPEAESRLVGIDQAVIKGENSRFFQTGDHAEVYDLGDGVIENHVPVLISSKSFLDGEVTYTAEKLDLPFNTSEQAKTMEKVAKEGGEAYLEKQTGTAVASETFTTGQVQQKTLQRIMNPGQNVKGAALEGAASGWMGYKPTPVNYRPVTSPFGERWPFAYEVKPFIQPQDSQFYLSQTYRPVKLFSEDIMDWPRVKPNFIGVFDPQKLNLSKDPLTELPMETYFPSKAQWVLDENQKPVNPPVTMKPVNNPYGFLTKPPLILTTLDAAEKILGDKPIAAIRVKVKGVASLDEASQNLLKKTAEKIEKETGLETDITLGSSPQPALTHIPGLEGKEALGWIEQPWIKIGSSFAIFKEAKAGLSAVIGSVILVAIVYVFSSNLMMMYARKKEFAVLLSLGWRPGQLSKLLFLESTILGLIVSVISWLILGWITITNDLKTDAVRVLLIGFFGLLIYWLGTIIPSLAVRRIKPYESMKAGEISNQKRYVKTDHLAGMSLNYMLARWKRSLLAIASIAVPSAMFMFFIFITFRLRGVMYTTWLGQYVAVEIGVMQYVAMGIAFLIAILTTVEIIWQNVVERQPELAVMKAIGWRNGTIRKMILLEGAINGLAAGVIGFILALFAIRQVYGQVPGAELPILSLTILLPVLAGMISAVFPAQKAVGIQPYQALSGGVQNSKKTEKQFKIIFSGAGVLLATGVILLLASAIPSAQPSNETAVSAPAAEGTKGAAIKTYHANNKKEETPDKKENKKNAFSTTISGAGYIIKPGATHGNDPYLTIGAKTASPDRLSVKKKEAELITLPVTVETKNADSGTQVFYPQGYTMLDSQGNIYEPVDVTILEKKNLVSTRLKSPGMAKVLVTFEVPKKAEKLILSPKELFLARNVVVEVKGKIIDK
;
A
#
# COMPACT_ATOMS: atom_id res chain seq x y z
N MET A 1 -28.93 33.37 69.16
CA MET A 1 -27.49 33.61 69.46
C MET A 1 -26.57 32.54 68.88
N GLU A 2 -26.92 31.24 68.92
CA GLU A 2 -26.11 30.15 68.35
C GLU A 2 -25.95 30.21 66.81
N THR A 3 -26.96 30.72 66.10
CA THR A 3 -26.94 31.00 64.66
C THR A 3 -26.07 32.22 64.29
N LEU A 4 -26.02 33.23 65.15
CA LEU A 4 -25.13 34.40 65.02
C LEU A 4 -23.66 34.02 65.23
N PHE A 5 -23.36 33.12 66.18
CA PHE A 5 -22.01 32.58 66.40
C PHE A 5 -21.52 31.68 65.25
N ARG A 6 -22.42 30.96 64.57
CA ARG A 6 -22.09 30.20 63.34
C ARG A 6 -21.77 31.12 62.16
N PHE A 7 -22.45 32.27 62.06
CA PHE A 7 -22.21 33.25 60.99
C PHE A 7 -20.91 34.04 61.21
N THR A 8 -20.63 34.46 62.45
CA THR A 8 -19.35 35.11 62.81
C THR A 8 -18.17 34.15 62.74
N GLY A 9 -18.34 32.87 63.05
CA GLY A 9 -17.31 31.84 62.90
C GLY A 9 -16.92 31.55 61.44
N ARG A 10 -17.84 31.70 60.46
CA ARG A 10 -17.50 31.57 59.03
C ARG A 10 -16.67 32.76 58.54
N ILE A 11 -17.03 33.98 58.91
CA ILE A 11 -16.29 35.20 58.58
C ILE A 11 -14.91 35.20 59.25
N SER A 12 -14.78 34.62 60.45
CA SER A 12 -13.49 34.46 61.12
C SER A 12 -12.57 33.42 60.45
N MET A 13 -13.12 32.36 59.84
CA MET A 13 -12.31 31.35 59.13
C MET A 13 -11.66 31.90 57.86
N PHE A 14 -12.37 32.68 57.04
CA PHE A 14 -11.78 33.32 55.85
C PHE A 14 -10.66 34.31 56.23
N LYS A 15 -10.91 35.15 57.24
CA LYS A 15 -9.90 36.09 57.76
C LYS A 15 -8.67 35.36 58.30
N PHE A 16 -8.88 34.20 58.93
CA PHE A 16 -7.78 33.37 59.42
C PHE A 16 -6.96 32.73 58.28
N ILE A 17 -7.61 32.21 57.24
CA ILE A 17 -6.93 31.68 56.05
C ILE A 17 -6.09 32.79 55.39
N TRP A 18 -6.69 33.97 55.17
CA TRP A 18 -6.02 35.12 54.58
C TRP A 18 -4.79 35.59 55.37
N ASN A 19 -4.95 35.72 56.69
CA ASN A 19 -3.84 36.09 57.58
C ASN A 19 -2.76 35.01 57.65
N SER A 20 -3.14 33.73 57.55
CA SER A 20 -2.22 32.59 57.55
C SER A 20 -1.34 32.58 56.29
N TRP A 21 -1.93 32.85 55.11
CA TRP A 21 -1.20 33.01 53.85
C TRP A 21 -0.20 34.16 53.92
N TRP A 22 -0.62 35.31 54.44
CA TRP A 22 0.25 36.49 54.58
C TRP A 22 1.34 36.36 55.65
N ARG A 23 1.13 35.52 56.68
CA ARG A 23 2.16 35.23 57.69
C ARG A 23 3.26 34.32 57.14
N ASN A 24 2.92 33.42 56.21
CA ASN A 24 3.84 32.45 55.62
C ASN A 24 4.10 32.73 54.13
N LYS A 25 4.55 33.97 53.82
CA LYS A 25 4.68 34.49 52.45
C LYS A 25 5.45 33.57 51.50
N GLU A 26 6.53 32.95 51.97
CA GLU A 26 7.34 32.02 51.16
C GLU A 26 6.53 30.81 50.66
N LYS A 27 5.69 30.24 51.52
CA LYS A 27 4.86 29.07 51.19
C LYS A 27 3.67 29.45 50.34
N PHE A 28 3.07 30.61 50.62
CA PHE A 28 1.98 31.14 49.81
C PHE A 28 2.42 31.38 48.37
N ILE A 29 3.64 31.90 48.15
CA ILE A 29 4.15 32.11 46.79
C ILE A 29 4.39 30.79 46.05
N LEU A 30 5.01 29.79 46.70
CA LEU A 30 5.18 28.44 46.10
C LEU A 30 3.84 27.83 45.70
N LEU A 31 2.83 27.96 46.58
CA LEU A 31 1.48 27.50 46.33
C LEU A 31 0.81 28.24 45.16
N MET A 32 0.98 29.56 45.05
CA MET A 32 0.46 30.33 43.92
C MET A 32 1.15 29.98 42.60
N ILE A 33 2.45 29.68 42.62
CA ILE A 33 3.18 29.16 41.45
C ILE A 33 2.59 27.79 41.05
N GLY A 34 2.31 26.90 42.01
CA GLY A 34 1.67 25.62 41.74
C GLY A 34 0.26 25.75 41.16
N VAL A 35 -0.56 26.64 41.73
CA VAL A 35 -1.90 27.00 41.20
C VAL A 35 -1.78 27.45 39.73
N LEU A 36 -0.81 28.30 39.41
CA LEU A 36 -0.61 28.79 38.04
C LEU A 36 -0.18 27.65 37.10
N ILE A 37 0.81 26.84 37.49
CA ILE A 37 1.30 25.72 36.67
C ILE A 37 0.19 24.70 36.41
N ILE A 38 -0.63 24.38 37.40
CA ILE A 38 -1.78 23.45 37.23
C ILE A 38 -2.83 24.06 36.30
N SER A 39 -3.18 25.33 36.51
CA SER A 39 -4.19 26.01 35.68
C SER A 39 -3.75 26.03 34.22
N VAL A 40 -2.47 26.31 33.98
CA VAL A 40 -1.86 26.30 32.65
C VAL A 40 -1.80 24.89 32.09
N GLY A 41 -1.32 23.92 32.86
CA GLY A 41 -1.20 22.53 32.44
C GLY A 41 -2.53 21.91 32.03
N LEU A 42 -3.57 22.09 32.85
CA LEU A 42 -4.93 21.61 32.53
C LEU A 42 -5.51 22.30 31.30
N SER A 43 -5.34 23.62 31.18
CA SER A 43 -5.90 24.39 30.06
C SER A 43 -5.20 24.09 28.74
N PHE A 44 -3.86 24.06 28.76
CA PHE A 44 -3.03 23.68 27.62
C PHE A 44 -3.42 22.29 27.15
N LEU A 45 -3.39 21.31 28.05
CA LEU A 45 -3.59 19.92 27.67
C LEU A 45 -4.98 19.68 27.07
N VAL A 46 -6.03 20.34 27.57
CA VAL A 46 -7.37 20.19 27.01
C VAL A 46 -7.54 20.98 25.70
N GLY A 47 -7.04 22.21 25.62
CA GLY A 47 -7.05 22.99 24.37
C GLY A 47 -6.32 22.26 23.24
N VAL A 48 -5.20 21.63 23.58
CA VAL A 48 -4.37 20.83 22.67
C VAL A 48 -5.03 19.51 22.34
N SER A 49 -5.62 18.82 23.32
CA SER A 49 -6.39 17.60 23.03
C SER A 49 -7.53 17.86 22.06
N GLN A 50 -8.13 19.05 22.12
CA GLN A 50 -9.20 19.45 21.23
C GLN A 50 -8.69 19.83 19.84
N ALA A 51 -7.65 20.65 19.77
CA ALA A 51 -6.98 20.96 18.51
C ALA A 51 -6.49 19.68 17.83
N ASN A 52 -5.80 18.79 18.54
CA ASN A 52 -5.25 17.56 17.99
C ASN A 52 -6.34 16.56 17.59
N ASN A 53 -7.37 16.31 18.40
CA ASN A 53 -8.43 15.40 17.97
C ASN A 53 -9.19 15.97 16.76
N GLY A 54 -9.42 17.30 16.71
CA GLY A 54 -10.03 17.95 15.56
C GLY A 54 -9.17 17.85 14.30
N THR A 55 -7.89 18.24 14.41
CA THR A 55 -6.93 18.26 13.29
C THR A 55 -6.53 16.86 12.85
N ILE A 56 -6.29 15.90 13.75
CA ILE A 56 -5.97 14.52 13.39
C ILE A 56 -7.18 13.86 12.73
N VAL A 57 -8.37 14.00 13.30
CA VAL A 57 -9.58 13.45 12.69
C VAL A 57 -9.82 14.12 11.35
N ASP A 58 -9.74 15.45 11.23
CA ASP A 58 -9.96 16.16 9.96
C ASP A 58 -8.86 15.89 8.92
N ALA A 59 -7.59 15.81 9.32
CA ALA A 59 -6.47 15.49 8.42
C ALA A 59 -6.53 14.03 7.96
N LEU A 60 -6.79 13.08 8.87
CA LEU A 60 -7.05 11.70 8.50
C LEU A 60 -8.32 11.61 7.66
N GLN A 61 -9.39 12.36 8.01
CA GLN A 61 -10.69 12.35 7.35
C GLN A 61 -10.72 13.04 5.97
N LYS A 62 -9.79 13.94 5.69
CA LYS A 62 -9.63 14.50 4.35
C LYS A 62 -8.81 13.58 3.45
N ARG A 63 -7.99 12.69 4.04
CA ARG A 63 -6.92 11.95 3.34
C ARG A 63 -7.12 10.44 3.19
N TRP A 64 -8.22 9.87 3.69
CA TRP A 64 -8.56 8.44 3.69
C TRP A 64 -9.56 8.01 2.60
N LYS A 65 -9.88 8.86 1.61
CA LYS A 65 -10.88 8.53 0.58
C LYS A 65 -10.35 7.43 -0.34
N SER A 66 -10.54 6.18 0.06
CA SER A 66 -10.56 5.04 -0.86
C SER A 66 -11.88 5.02 -1.62
N SER A 67 -11.87 4.52 -2.85
CA SER A 67 -13.08 4.30 -3.64
C SER A 67 -13.98 3.24 -3.00
N TYR A 68 -13.42 2.28 -2.25
CA TYR A 68 -14.12 1.18 -1.57
C TYR A 68 -13.51 0.86 -0.20
N ASP A 69 -14.28 0.20 0.67
CA ASP A 69 -13.88 -0.09 2.05
C ASP A 69 -13.24 -1.47 2.23
N ILE A 70 -13.68 -2.45 1.42
CA ILE A 70 -13.24 -3.84 1.43
C ILE A 70 -13.01 -4.28 -0.02
N VAL A 71 -11.95 -5.04 -0.27
CA VAL A 71 -11.79 -5.82 -1.51
C VAL A 71 -11.94 -7.30 -1.19
N VAL A 72 -12.75 -7.98 -1.99
CA VAL A 72 -12.97 -9.42 -1.92
C VAL A 72 -12.21 -10.08 -3.08
N ARG A 73 -11.47 -11.14 -2.80
CA ARG A 73 -10.59 -11.83 -3.76
C ARG A 73 -10.77 -13.35 -3.71
N PRO A 74 -10.44 -14.06 -4.80
CA PRO A 74 -10.39 -15.52 -4.79
C PRO A 74 -9.39 -16.04 -3.74
N PRO A 75 -9.60 -17.26 -3.20
CA PRO A 75 -8.59 -17.95 -2.39
C PRO A 75 -7.27 -18.06 -3.15
N GLU A 76 -6.15 -18.04 -2.42
CA GLU A 76 -4.78 -18.19 -2.99
C GLU A 76 -4.30 -17.04 -3.90
N SER A 77 -5.05 -15.94 -4.00
CA SER A 77 -4.67 -14.74 -4.77
C SER A 77 -3.71 -13.79 -4.05
N ARG A 78 -3.30 -14.12 -2.82
CA ARG A 78 -2.40 -13.28 -2.00
C ARG A 78 -0.96 -13.34 -2.47
N SER A 79 -0.32 -12.18 -2.54
CA SER A 79 1.13 -12.08 -2.78
C SER A 79 1.94 -12.34 -1.50
N VAL A 80 3.20 -12.75 -1.66
CA VAL A 80 4.16 -13.00 -0.55
C VAL A 80 4.45 -11.77 0.33
N THR A 81 4.07 -10.60 -0.15
CA THR A 81 4.26 -9.31 0.52
C THR A 81 3.15 -9.01 1.53
N GLU A 82 2.04 -9.73 1.44
CA GLU A 82 0.83 -9.48 2.22
C GLU A 82 0.90 -10.00 3.65
N ASP A 83 1.84 -10.91 3.96
CA ASP A 83 2.20 -11.25 5.34
C ASP A 83 2.62 -10.00 6.14
N MET A 84 3.20 -9.02 5.45
CA MET A 84 3.55 -7.71 6.01
C MET A 84 2.42 -6.69 5.86
N LYS A 85 1.19 -7.08 5.48
CA LYS A 85 0.06 -6.19 5.20
C LYS A 85 0.38 -5.11 4.16
N LEU A 86 1.17 -5.48 3.15
CA LEU A 86 1.60 -4.60 2.07
C LEU A 86 1.06 -5.13 0.74
N LEU A 87 0.28 -4.31 0.04
CA LEU A 87 -0.20 -4.62 -1.31
C LEU A 87 0.62 -3.86 -2.35
N GLU A 88 0.89 -4.53 -3.45
CA GLU A 88 1.50 -3.93 -4.63
C GLU A 88 0.52 -3.02 -5.39
N PRO A 89 1.02 -2.02 -6.14
CA PRO A 89 0.20 -1.21 -7.02
C PRO A 89 -0.57 -2.07 -8.04
N ASN A 90 -1.85 -1.75 -8.26
CA ASN A 90 -2.72 -2.41 -9.25
C ASN A 90 -2.76 -3.94 -9.16
N PHE A 91 -2.63 -4.51 -7.96
CA PHE A 91 -2.61 -5.97 -7.74
C PHE A 91 -3.81 -6.71 -8.39
N MET A 92 -4.99 -6.07 -8.45
CA MET A 92 -6.21 -6.66 -9.05
C MET A 92 -6.07 -6.94 -10.55
N SER A 93 -5.24 -6.17 -11.27
CA SER A 93 -5.04 -6.34 -12.71
C SER A 93 -4.26 -7.60 -13.08
N GLY A 94 -3.65 -8.28 -12.09
CA GLY A 94 -2.94 -9.55 -12.29
C GLY A 94 -3.79 -10.79 -12.00
N ILE A 95 -5.01 -10.66 -11.51
CA ILE A 95 -5.86 -11.80 -11.08
C ILE A 95 -6.72 -12.27 -12.26
N ASP A 96 -6.66 -13.56 -12.61
CA ASP A 96 -7.36 -14.15 -13.75
C ASP A 96 -8.64 -14.90 -13.36
N GLY A 97 -9.57 -14.18 -12.72
CA GLY A 97 -10.86 -14.72 -12.28
C GLY A 97 -10.77 -15.49 -10.96
N GLY A 98 -11.78 -16.33 -10.67
CA GLY A 98 -11.85 -17.17 -9.47
C GLY A 98 -13.06 -16.94 -8.56
N ILE A 99 -13.83 -15.86 -8.78
CA ILE A 99 -15.12 -15.61 -8.13
C ILE A 99 -16.26 -15.87 -9.12
N SER A 100 -17.26 -16.63 -8.68
CA SER A 100 -18.47 -16.94 -9.47
C SER A 100 -19.51 -15.82 -9.42
N MET A 101 -20.42 -15.83 -10.40
CA MET A 101 -21.58 -14.91 -10.41
C MET A 101 -22.51 -15.15 -9.21
N GLU A 102 -22.68 -16.41 -8.78
CA GLU A 102 -23.48 -16.77 -7.59
C GLU A 102 -22.90 -16.13 -6.32
N GLN A 103 -21.59 -16.24 -6.10
CA GLN A 103 -20.91 -15.60 -4.96
C GLN A 103 -21.03 -14.07 -5.02
N TYR A 104 -20.98 -13.48 -6.21
CA TYR A 104 -21.18 -12.03 -6.38
C TYR A 104 -22.60 -11.61 -5.98
N GLU A 105 -23.62 -12.32 -6.44
CA GLU A 105 -25.02 -12.03 -6.08
C GLU A 105 -25.30 -12.25 -4.58
N GLU A 106 -24.67 -13.26 -3.96
CA GLU A 106 -24.73 -13.47 -2.52
C GLU A 106 -24.18 -12.28 -1.73
N ILE A 107 -23.01 -11.75 -2.14
CA ILE A 107 -22.42 -10.53 -1.55
C ILE A 107 -23.32 -9.33 -1.79
N LYS A 108 -23.82 -9.14 -3.02
CA LYS A 108 -24.70 -8.02 -3.39
C LYS A 108 -26.00 -8.01 -2.57
N ALA A 109 -26.52 -9.19 -2.20
CA ALA A 109 -27.73 -9.34 -1.39
C ALA A 109 -27.54 -9.03 0.11
N MET A 110 -26.30 -8.91 0.61
CA MET A 110 -26.05 -8.66 2.03
C MET A 110 -26.55 -7.27 2.45
N SER A 111 -27.32 -7.22 3.55
CA SER A 111 -27.91 -5.98 4.08
C SER A 111 -26.89 -4.89 4.41
N ASP A 112 -25.69 -5.31 4.84
CA ASP A 112 -24.61 -4.44 5.33
C ASP A 112 -23.83 -3.76 4.19
N ILE A 113 -24.05 -4.19 2.94
CA ILE A 113 -23.32 -3.70 1.76
C ILE A 113 -24.15 -2.62 1.05
N ASP A 114 -23.51 -1.50 0.73
CA ASP A 114 -24.12 -0.39 -0.03
C ASP A 114 -23.91 -0.55 -1.54
N VAL A 115 -22.67 -0.86 -1.93
CA VAL A 115 -22.24 -1.08 -3.31
C VAL A 115 -21.27 -2.27 -3.32
N ALA A 116 -21.50 -3.22 -4.22
CA ALA A 116 -20.54 -4.27 -4.56
C ALA A 116 -20.25 -4.17 -6.07
N ALA A 117 -19.07 -3.65 -6.42
CA ALA A 117 -18.64 -3.45 -7.80
C ALA A 117 -17.60 -4.51 -8.19
N PRO A 118 -18.01 -5.56 -8.92
CA PRO A 118 -17.11 -6.60 -9.40
C PRO A 118 -16.27 -6.09 -10.58
N ILE A 119 -15.08 -6.65 -10.73
CA ILE A 119 -14.25 -6.49 -11.91
C ILE A 119 -13.69 -7.85 -12.33
N ALA A 120 -13.81 -8.17 -13.61
CA ALA A 120 -13.29 -9.38 -14.23
C ALA A 120 -12.21 -9.00 -15.23
N MET A 121 -10.98 -9.46 -15.03
CA MET A 121 -9.89 -9.21 -15.98
C MET A 121 -9.93 -10.29 -17.08
N ILE A 122 -10.43 -9.95 -18.26
CA ILE A 122 -10.64 -10.93 -19.33
C ILE A 122 -9.31 -11.33 -19.97
N GLY A 123 -8.50 -10.36 -20.39
CA GLY A 123 -7.26 -10.62 -21.10
C GLY A 123 -6.83 -9.46 -21.99
N ASN A 124 -5.77 -9.66 -22.76
CA ASN A 124 -5.28 -8.65 -23.70
C ASN A 124 -5.83 -8.88 -25.09
N TYR A 125 -6.53 -7.87 -25.61
CA TYR A 125 -7.08 -7.80 -26.95
C TYR A 125 -6.13 -7.03 -27.89
N ASN A 126 -5.93 -7.56 -29.10
CA ASN A 126 -5.12 -6.93 -30.13
C ASN A 126 -6.00 -5.93 -30.90
N ASN A 127 -5.86 -4.64 -30.59
CA ASN A 127 -6.55 -3.60 -31.35
C ASN A 127 -5.72 -3.20 -32.57
N GLU A 128 -6.12 -3.68 -33.75
CA GLU A 128 -5.51 -3.32 -35.03
C GLU A 128 -6.16 -2.04 -35.60
N ILE A 129 -5.32 -1.06 -35.93
CA ILE A 129 -5.75 0.18 -36.57
C ILE A 129 -4.94 0.48 -37.84
N SER A 130 -5.65 0.90 -38.88
CA SER A 130 -5.02 1.36 -40.13
C SER A 130 -4.48 2.78 -39.95
N LEU A 131 -3.17 2.93 -40.09
CA LEU A 131 -2.46 4.20 -39.94
C LEU A 131 -2.34 4.98 -41.25
N GLY A 132 -2.49 4.35 -42.40
CA GLY A 132 -2.38 5.03 -43.69
C GLY A 132 -2.14 4.08 -44.84
N LYS A 133 -1.88 4.64 -46.03
CA LYS A 133 -1.47 3.88 -47.21
C LYS A 133 -0.12 4.35 -47.73
N MET A 134 0.84 3.43 -47.82
CA MET A 134 2.13 3.61 -48.46
C MET A 134 2.06 3.07 -49.90
N THR A 135 2.31 3.93 -50.89
CA THR A 135 2.23 3.56 -52.31
C THR A 135 3.62 3.35 -52.89
N ILE A 136 3.90 2.14 -53.38
CA ILE A 136 5.16 1.78 -54.05
C ILE A 136 4.81 1.36 -55.48
N LYS A 137 5.38 2.06 -56.47
CA LYS A 137 5.01 1.89 -57.89
C LYS A 137 6.05 1.14 -58.71
N GLU A 138 7.31 1.22 -58.33
CA GLU A 138 8.38 0.58 -59.08
C GLU A 138 8.34 -0.94 -58.90
N PRO A 139 8.53 -1.73 -59.97
CA PRO A 139 8.68 -3.17 -59.84
C PRO A 139 9.96 -3.52 -59.06
N GLY A 140 9.86 -4.46 -58.12
CA GLY A 140 10.96 -4.85 -57.25
C GLY A 140 10.55 -5.87 -56.19
N VAL A 141 11.56 -6.44 -55.54
CA VAL A 141 11.41 -7.14 -54.25
C VAL A 141 11.72 -6.13 -53.15
N TYR A 142 10.85 -6.02 -52.16
CA TYR A 142 10.91 -5.03 -51.11
C TYR A 142 10.96 -5.68 -49.73
N ARG A 143 11.71 -5.06 -48.82
CA ARG A 143 11.72 -5.32 -47.38
C ARG A 143 11.00 -4.18 -46.67
N MET A 144 9.88 -4.48 -46.01
CA MET A 144 9.25 -3.58 -45.04
C MET A 144 9.89 -3.82 -43.68
N LYS A 145 10.71 -2.87 -43.23
CA LYS A 145 11.23 -2.84 -41.88
C LYS A 145 10.27 -2.05 -41.00
N ARG A 146 9.62 -2.72 -40.06
CA ARG A 146 8.82 -2.09 -39.00
C ARG A 146 9.68 -2.00 -37.74
N THR A 147 9.95 -0.79 -37.28
CA THR A 147 10.68 -0.52 -36.03
C THR A 147 9.73 0.14 -35.05
N GLU A 148 9.46 -0.49 -33.93
CA GLU A 148 8.71 0.05 -32.80
C GLU A 148 9.70 0.48 -31.71
N LYS A 149 9.47 1.65 -31.13
CA LYS A 149 10.24 2.18 -30.00
C LYS A 149 9.28 2.63 -28.90
N ASP A 150 9.39 2.02 -27.74
CA ASP A 150 8.67 2.42 -26.54
C ASP A 150 9.62 3.13 -25.56
N HIS A 151 9.20 4.30 -25.09
CA HIS A 151 9.93 5.09 -24.10
C HIS A 151 9.45 4.74 -22.70
N THR A 152 10.26 4.00 -21.96
CA THR A 152 9.94 3.57 -20.59
C THR A 152 10.18 4.67 -19.55
N GLY A 153 10.82 5.77 -19.93
CA GLY A 153 11.31 6.82 -19.03
C GLY A 153 12.78 6.62 -18.64
N ALA A 154 13.14 5.43 -18.14
CA ALA A 154 14.53 5.08 -17.80
C ALA A 154 15.37 4.66 -19.02
N GLY A 155 14.73 4.27 -20.12
CA GLY A 155 15.39 3.92 -21.37
C GLY A 155 14.40 3.72 -22.51
N GLU A 156 14.90 3.22 -23.63
CA GLU A 156 14.12 2.90 -24.83
C GLU A 156 14.14 1.40 -25.09
N GLU A 157 12.96 0.83 -25.29
CA GLU A 157 12.82 -0.54 -25.78
C GLU A 157 12.49 -0.48 -27.26
N SER A 158 13.28 -1.18 -28.10
CA SER A 158 13.03 -1.23 -29.54
C SER A 158 12.80 -2.66 -30.01
N PHE A 159 11.81 -2.81 -30.87
CA PHE A 159 11.50 -4.06 -31.57
C PHE A 159 11.54 -3.80 -33.07
N SER A 160 12.21 -4.65 -33.82
CA SER A 160 12.23 -4.58 -35.29
C SER A 160 11.76 -5.90 -35.87
N SER A 161 10.89 -5.81 -36.86
CA SER A 161 10.42 -6.94 -37.65
C SER A 161 10.49 -6.61 -39.13
N ASN A 162 10.88 -7.58 -39.93
CA ASN A 162 10.94 -7.47 -41.38
C ASN A 162 9.76 -8.23 -42.01
N PHE A 163 9.19 -7.65 -43.06
CA PHE A 163 8.20 -8.30 -43.91
C PHE A 163 8.57 -8.09 -45.37
N TYR A 164 8.63 -9.16 -46.16
CA TYR A 164 9.05 -9.08 -47.56
C TYR A 164 7.86 -9.15 -48.50
N PHE A 165 7.87 -8.36 -49.56
CA PHE A 165 6.81 -8.37 -50.57
C PHE A 165 7.36 -8.00 -51.95
N THR A 166 6.62 -8.34 -53.01
CA THR A 166 6.98 -7.99 -54.39
C THR A 166 5.99 -7.00 -54.98
N VAL A 167 6.50 -6.06 -55.76
CA VAL A 167 5.68 -5.15 -56.60
C VAL A 167 6.02 -5.48 -58.05
N GLY A 168 5.03 -5.78 -58.89
CA GLY A 168 5.26 -6.18 -60.28
C GLY A 168 4.14 -7.03 -60.87
N ALA A 169 4.34 -7.55 -62.08
CA ALA A 169 3.39 -8.44 -62.74
C ALA A 169 3.49 -9.90 -62.23
N TRP A 170 4.59 -10.22 -61.53
CA TRP A 170 4.81 -11.52 -60.94
C TRP A 170 3.96 -11.74 -59.69
N ALA A 171 3.35 -12.92 -59.62
CA ALA A 171 2.66 -13.44 -58.45
C ALA A 171 3.02 -14.92 -58.27
N PRO A 172 3.13 -15.43 -57.04
CA PRO A 172 3.44 -16.83 -56.80
C PRO A 172 2.32 -17.71 -57.35
N SER A 173 2.70 -18.82 -57.99
CA SER A 173 1.75 -19.84 -58.47
C SER A 173 1.19 -20.71 -57.34
N GLY A 174 1.70 -20.56 -56.10
CA GLY A 174 1.43 -21.36 -54.90
C GLY A 174 1.09 -20.52 -53.65
N THR A 175 1.52 -20.96 -52.45
CA THR A 175 1.25 -20.28 -51.17
C THR A 175 2.10 -19.04 -50.94
N GLY A 176 3.18 -18.87 -51.71
CA GLY A 176 4.13 -17.78 -51.54
C GLY A 176 5.17 -18.03 -50.44
N ARG A 177 4.94 -19.00 -49.53
CA ARG A 177 5.85 -19.34 -48.42
C ARG A 177 7.22 -19.79 -48.91
N GLU A 178 7.25 -20.53 -50.02
CA GLU A 178 8.50 -20.98 -50.65
C GLU A 178 9.41 -19.82 -51.06
N TYR A 179 8.86 -18.62 -51.29
CA TYR A 179 9.61 -17.42 -51.67
C TYR A 179 9.93 -16.50 -50.48
N GLY A 180 9.34 -16.73 -49.31
CA GLY A 180 9.49 -15.84 -48.16
C GLY A 180 8.86 -14.45 -48.34
N THR A 181 7.99 -14.26 -49.34
CA THR A 181 7.33 -12.98 -49.64
C THR A 181 5.83 -13.06 -49.47
N GLY A 182 5.22 -12.04 -48.86
CA GLY A 182 3.78 -11.87 -48.73
C GLY A 182 3.17 -10.83 -49.68
N ILE A 183 1.87 -10.61 -49.55
CA ILE A 183 1.12 -9.58 -50.30
C ILE A 183 1.05 -8.32 -49.44
N PHE A 184 1.55 -7.20 -49.97
CA PHE A 184 1.38 -5.90 -49.36
C PHE A 184 0.28 -5.10 -50.08
N SER A 185 -0.81 -4.79 -49.38
CA SER A 185 -1.94 -4.03 -49.93
C SER A 185 -1.68 -2.52 -49.99
N GLY A 186 -0.51 -2.06 -49.54
CA GLY A 186 -0.19 -0.66 -49.32
C GLY A 186 -0.67 -0.14 -47.98
N VAL A 187 -1.49 -0.87 -47.21
CA VAL A 187 -2.04 -0.39 -45.93
C VAL A 187 -1.03 -0.62 -44.81
N LEU A 188 -0.75 0.42 -44.02
CA LEU A 188 0.05 0.33 -42.80
C LEU A 188 -0.89 0.07 -41.61
N ASN A 189 -0.73 -1.07 -40.95
CA ASN A 189 -1.52 -1.44 -39.77
C ASN A 189 -0.61 -1.53 -38.54
N TYR A 190 -1.13 -1.07 -37.40
CA TYR A 190 -0.47 -1.19 -36.11
C TYR A 190 -1.40 -1.83 -35.10
N GLU A 191 -0.84 -2.73 -34.29
CA GLU A 191 -1.56 -3.49 -33.28
C GLU A 191 -1.16 -2.99 -31.89
N THR A 192 -2.16 -2.54 -31.13
CA THR A 192 -1.96 -2.19 -29.71
C THR A 192 -2.52 -3.29 -28.84
N GLN A 193 -1.70 -3.80 -27.91
CA GLN A 193 -2.10 -4.79 -26.92
C GLN A 193 -2.85 -4.10 -25.77
N ILE A 194 -4.16 -4.31 -25.66
CA ILE A 194 -5.02 -3.60 -24.71
C ILE A 194 -5.69 -4.57 -23.75
N MET A 195 -5.56 -4.33 -22.44
CA MET A 195 -6.27 -5.09 -21.43
C MET A 195 -7.79 -4.77 -21.47
N MET A 196 -8.59 -5.83 -21.57
CA MET A 196 -10.05 -5.81 -21.50
C MET A 196 -10.51 -6.31 -20.13
N ALA A 197 -11.40 -5.56 -19.50
CA ALA A 197 -12.04 -5.95 -18.25
C ALA A 197 -13.56 -5.83 -18.33
N ALA A 198 -14.29 -6.68 -17.61
CA ALA A 198 -15.73 -6.53 -17.45
C ALA A 198 -16.10 -5.97 -16.07
N ILE A 199 -17.19 -5.22 -16.04
CA ILE A 199 -17.74 -4.56 -14.86
C ILE A 199 -19.26 -4.76 -14.80
N ASP A 200 -19.86 -4.62 -13.61
CA ASP A 200 -21.30 -4.30 -13.49
C ASP A 200 -21.44 -2.78 -13.71
N PRO A 201 -22.06 -2.31 -14.82
CA PRO A 201 -22.12 -0.89 -15.13
C PRO A 201 -22.82 -0.05 -14.06
N GLU A 202 -23.87 -0.57 -13.41
CA GLU A 202 -24.61 0.15 -12.38
C GLU A 202 -23.78 0.26 -11.10
N ALA A 203 -23.19 -0.86 -10.67
CA ALA A 203 -22.35 -0.87 -9.48
C ALA A 203 -21.08 -0.02 -9.67
N GLU A 204 -20.45 -0.08 -10.85
CA GLU A 204 -19.26 0.71 -11.18
C GLU A 204 -19.59 2.21 -11.25
N SER A 205 -20.75 2.57 -11.81
CA SER A 205 -21.22 3.96 -11.81
C SER A 205 -21.42 4.49 -10.39
N ARG A 206 -22.04 3.71 -9.50
CA ARG A 206 -22.21 4.08 -8.09
C ARG A 206 -20.88 4.18 -7.34
N LEU A 207 -19.87 3.38 -7.71
CA LEU A 207 -18.57 3.36 -7.05
C LEU A 207 -17.66 4.50 -7.50
N VAL A 208 -17.42 4.62 -8.81
CA VAL A 208 -16.39 5.53 -9.39
C VAL A 208 -16.96 6.58 -10.33
N GLY A 209 -18.27 6.60 -10.58
CA GLY A 209 -18.92 7.60 -11.45
C GLY A 209 -18.55 7.45 -12.92
N ILE A 210 -18.37 6.22 -13.40
CA ILE A 210 -17.93 5.97 -14.78
C ILE A 210 -18.90 6.49 -15.84
N ASP A 211 -20.21 6.51 -15.55
CA ASP A 211 -21.25 7.09 -16.40
C ASP A 211 -21.03 8.59 -16.65
N GLN A 212 -20.53 9.32 -15.65
CA GLN A 212 -20.20 10.74 -15.74
C GLN A 212 -18.86 10.98 -16.46
N ALA A 213 -18.01 9.96 -16.50
CA ALA A 213 -16.72 10.00 -17.18
C ALA A 213 -16.82 9.73 -18.70
N VAL A 214 -17.95 9.19 -19.18
CA VAL A 214 -18.20 8.98 -20.62
C VAL A 214 -18.26 10.32 -21.36
N ILE A 215 -17.51 10.41 -22.46
CA ILE A 215 -17.54 11.56 -23.37
C ILE A 215 -18.82 11.46 -24.21
N LYS A 216 -19.76 12.39 -24.00
CA LYS A 216 -21.03 12.42 -24.75
C LYS A 216 -20.79 12.79 -26.22
N GLY A 217 -21.37 12.03 -27.13
CA GLY A 217 -21.42 12.32 -28.57
C GLY A 217 -22.48 11.47 -29.26
N GLU A 218 -22.76 11.71 -30.54
CA GLU A 218 -23.77 10.96 -31.30
C GLU A 218 -23.50 9.44 -31.29
N ASN A 219 -22.22 9.05 -31.35
CA ASN A 219 -21.77 7.64 -31.35
C ASN A 219 -21.05 7.24 -30.06
N SER A 220 -21.28 7.96 -28.95
CA SER A 220 -20.67 7.63 -27.66
C SER A 220 -21.65 7.81 -26.50
N ARG A 221 -22.00 6.68 -25.88
CA ARG A 221 -22.92 6.58 -24.74
C ARG A 221 -22.41 5.59 -23.70
N PHE A 222 -22.98 5.65 -22.50
CA PHE A 222 -22.77 4.63 -21.47
C PHE A 222 -23.62 3.37 -21.76
N PHE A 223 -23.33 2.28 -21.05
CA PHE A 223 -24.07 1.01 -21.12
C PHE A 223 -25.56 1.21 -20.79
N GLN A 224 -26.43 0.48 -21.48
CA GLN A 224 -27.87 0.41 -21.30
C GLN A 224 -28.30 -1.03 -20.99
N THR A 225 -29.48 -1.23 -20.43
CA THR A 225 -29.97 -2.55 -19.99
C THR A 225 -30.05 -3.60 -21.12
N GLY A 226 -30.10 -3.20 -22.39
CA GLY A 226 -30.09 -4.13 -23.53
C GLY A 226 -28.70 -4.43 -24.10
N ASP A 227 -27.64 -3.83 -23.57
CA ASP A 227 -26.28 -4.12 -24.01
C ASP A 227 -25.79 -5.42 -23.37
N HIS A 228 -25.81 -6.50 -24.16
CA HIS A 228 -25.33 -7.80 -23.74
C HIS A 228 -24.37 -8.36 -24.79
N ALA A 229 -23.50 -9.28 -24.37
CA ALA A 229 -22.70 -10.03 -25.30
C ALA A 229 -23.57 -11.01 -26.10
N GLU A 230 -23.28 -11.15 -27.39
CA GLU A 230 -23.94 -12.10 -28.27
C GLU A 230 -22.92 -13.12 -28.77
N VAL A 231 -23.34 -14.39 -28.83
CA VAL A 231 -22.47 -15.49 -29.24
C VAL A 231 -22.92 -15.94 -30.62
N TYR A 232 -22.00 -15.86 -31.58
CA TYR A 232 -22.23 -16.28 -32.96
C TYR A 232 -21.39 -17.52 -33.27
N ASP A 233 -22.05 -18.60 -33.68
CA ASP A 233 -21.37 -19.76 -34.25
C ASP A 233 -21.10 -19.49 -35.73
N LEU A 234 -19.82 -19.40 -36.10
CA LEU A 234 -19.39 -19.17 -37.48
C LEU A 234 -19.34 -20.48 -38.31
N GLY A 235 -19.80 -21.61 -37.76
CA GLY A 235 -19.51 -22.95 -38.25
C GLY A 235 -18.14 -23.40 -37.75
N ASP A 236 -17.71 -24.64 -38.01
CA ASP A 236 -16.32 -24.99 -37.63
C ASP A 236 -16.12 -25.35 -36.15
N GLY A 237 -17.13 -25.11 -35.30
CA GLY A 237 -16.93 -25.06 -33.84
C GLY A 237 -16.27 -23.75 -33.41
N VAL A 238 -16.19 -22.77 -34.31
CA VAL A 238 -15.56 -21.46 -34.07
C VAL A 238 -16.63 -20.50 -33.56
N ILE A 239 -16.51 -20.16 -32.28
CA ILE A 239 -17.42 -19.27 -31.59
C ILE A 239 -16.85 -17.84 -31.63
N GLU A 240 -17.64 -16.86 -32.07
CA GLU A 240 -17.30 -15.44 -32.06
C GLU A 240 -18.20 -14.69 -31.06
N ASN A 241 -17.58 -14.04 -30.08
CA ASN A 241 -18.27 -13.27 -29.05
C ASN A 241 -18.34 -11.79 -29.44
N HIS A 242 -19.53 -11.29 -29.72
CA HIS A 242 -19.78 -9.86 -29.99
C HIS A 242 -20.06 -9.18 -28.67
N VAL A 243 -19.21 -8.24 -28.27
CA VAL A 243 -19.26 -7.67 -26.91
C VAL A 243 -19.42 -6.15 -26.97
N PRO A 244 -20.37 -5.55 -26.24
CA PRO A 244 -20.47 -4.10 -26.15
C PRO A 244 -19.29 -3.57 -25.33
N VAL A 245 -18.61 -2.52 -25.83
CA VAL A 245 -17.41 -2.00 -25.16
C VAL A 245 -17.34 -0.48 -25.07
N LEU A 246 -16.79 -0.01 -23.95
CA LEU A 246 -16.30 1.35 -23.76
C LEU A 246 -14.78 1.35 -23.85
N ILE A 247 -14.20 2.30 -24.59
CA ILE A 247 -12.75 2.47 -24.66
C ILE A 247 -12.28 3.72 -23.92
N SER A 248 -11.10 3.67 -23.32
CA SER A 248 -10.45 4.82 -22.69
C SER A 248 -10.02 5.85 -23.73
N SER A 249 -10.15 7.13 -23.40
CA SER A 249 -9.60 8.26 -24.17
C SER A 249 -8.06 8.34 -24.11
N LYS A 250 -7.43 7.62 -23.19
CA LYS A 250 -5.98 7.60 -22.93
C LYS A 250 -5.40 6.21 -23.19
N SER A 251 -4.24 6.14 -23.87
CA SER A 251 -3.47 4.90 -24.06
C SER A 251 -2.39 4.67 -23.00
N PHE A 252 -1.91 5.74 -22.34
CA PHE A 252 -0.77 5.75 -21.40
C PHE A 252 0.58 5.23 -21.94
N LEU A 253 0.62 4.81 -23.20
CA LEU A 253 1.82 4.43 -23.95
C LEU A 253 2.52 5.67 -24.48
N ASP A 254 3.85 5.64 -24.50
CA ASP A 254 4.68 6.67 -25.11
C ASP A 254 5.71 6.02 -26.02
N GLY A 255 5.52 6.17 -27.33
CA GLY A 255 6.32 5.43 -28.30
C GLY A 255 6.05 5.89 -29.73
N GLU A 256 6.83 5.35 -30.64
CA GLU A 256 6.72 5.56 -32.07
C GLU A 256 6.91 4.26 -32.85
N VAL A 257 6.22 4.15 -33.97
CA VAL A 257 6.40 3.07 -34.94
C VAL A 257 6.80 3.66 -36.28
N THR A 258 7.91 3.17 -36.83
CA THR A 258 8.45 3.56 -38.14
C THR A 258 8.34 2.39 -39.11
N TYR A 259 7.74 2.64 -40.26
CA TYR A 259 7.67 1.73 -41.40
C TYR A 259 8.63 2.23 -42.48
N THR A 260 9.66 1.45 -42.79
CA THR A 260 10.62 1.76 -43.86
C THR A 260 10.56 0.68 -44.93
N ALA A 261 10.20 1.06 -46.15
CA ALA A 261 10.25 0.17 -47.31
C ALA A 261 11.60 0.31 -48.02
N GLU A 262 12.32 -0.79 -48.15
CA GLU A 262 13.61 -0.87 -48.83
C GLU A 262 13.50 -1.73 -50.09
N LYS A 263 13.95 -1.23 -51.24
CA LYS A 263 14.05 -2.02 -52.47
C LYS A 263 15.32 -2.86 -52.41
N LEU A 264 15.19 -4.18 -52.45
CA LEU A 264 16.33 -5.10 -52.42
C LEU A 264 17.06 -5.09 -53.77
N ASP A 265 18.39 -5.22 -53.73
CA ASP A 265 19.25 -5.24 -54.92
C ASP A 265 19.18 -6.62 -55.63
N LEU A 266 18.02 -6.88 -56.22
CA LEU A 266 17.72 -8.10 -56.97
C LEU A 266 17.18 -7.72 -58.35
N PRO A 267 17.60 -8.41 -59.43
CA PRO A 267 17.08 -8.14 -60.77
C PRO A 267 15.58 -8.47 -60.81
N PHE A 268 14.71 -7.47 -61.04
CA PHE A 268 13.26 -7.67 -61.00
C PHE A 268 12.51 -6.97 -62.16
N ASN A 269 13.17 -6.93 -63.32
CA ASN A 269 12.57 -6.39 -64.54
C ASN A 269 11.52 -7.37 -65.10
N THR A 270 10.57 -6.87 -65.90
CA THR A 270 9.39 -7.63 -66.40
C THR A 270 9.72 -9.02 -66.98
N SER A 271 10.87 -9.18 -67.63
CA SER A 271 11.32 -10.44 -68.23
C SER A 271 12.02 -11.41 -67.27
N GLU A 272 12.43 -10.96 -66.08
CA GLU A 272 13.30 -11.70 -65.15
C GLU A 272 12.64 -12.00 -63.80
N GLN A 273 11.49 -11.42 -63.48
CA GLN A 273 10.80 -11.56 -62.19
C GLN A 273 10.64 -13.03 -61.73
N ALA A 274 10.18 -13.90 -62.64
CA ALA A 274 10.00 -15.32 -62.34
C ALA A 274 11.32 -16.04 -62.03
N LYS A 275 12.39 -15.74 -62.77
CA LYS A 275 13.72 -16.35 -62.55
C LYS A 275 14.31 -15.93 -61.22
N THR A 276 14.14 -14.66 -60.86
CA THR A 276 14.63 -14.12 -59.60
C THR A 276 13.92 -14.74 -58.41
N MET A 277 12.59 -14.87 -58.47
CA MET A 277 11.86 -15.51 -57.38
C MET A 277 12.12 -17.01 -57.31
N GLU A 278 12.29 -17.72 -58.44
CA GLU A 278 12.74 -19.12 -58.42
C GLU A 278 14.11 -19.29 -57.76
N LYS A 279 15.03 -18.34 -57.95
CA LYS A 279 16.32 -18.32 -57.25
C LYS A 279 16.13 -18.10 -55.74
N VAL A 280 15.32 -17.12 -55.35
CA VAL A 280 14.99 -16.84 -53.94
C VAL A 280 14.45 -18.09 -53.25
N ALA A 281 13.51 -18.81 -53.88
CA ALA A 281 12.97 -20.05 -53.32
C ALA A 281 14.01 -21.16 -53.16
N LYS A 282 14.91 -21.33 -54.14
CA LYS A 282 15.99 -22.34 -54.06
C LYS A 282 17.04 -22.03 -52.99
N GLU A 283 17.29 -20.74 -52.72
CA GLU A 283 18.31 -20.30 -51.77
C GLU A 283 17.80 -20.08 -50.34
N GLY A 284 16.53 -20.46 -50.07
CA GLY A 284 15.97 -20.48 -48.71
C GLY A 284 14.96 -19.36 -48.40
N GLY A 285 14.39 -18.72 -49.42
CA GLY A 285 13.26 -17.80 -49.29
C GLY A 285 13.60 -16.58 -48.43
N GLU A 286 12.89 -16.43 -47.31
CA GLU A 286 13.05 -15.31 -46.37
C GLU A 286 14.48 -15.21 -45.83
N ALA A 287 15.13 -16.33 -45.51
CA ALA A 287 16.50 -16.34 -45.02
C ALA A 287 17.53 -15.87 -46.07
N TYR A 288 17.19 -15.97 -47.36
CA TYR A 288 17.98 -15.41 -48.45
C TYR A 288 17.75 -13.90 -48.61
N LEU A 289 16.48 -13.47 -48.51
CA LEU A 289 16.08 -12.06 -48.61
C LEU A 289 16.63 -11.21 -47.46
N GLU A 290 16.71 -11.76 -46.25
CA GLU A 290 17.30 -11.11 -45.07
C GLU A 290 18.76 -10.70 -45.28
N LYS A 291 19.52 -11.48 -46.06
CA LYS A 291 20.93 -11.22 -46.36
C LYS A 291 21.16 -10.20 -47.48
N GLN A 292 20.12 -9.83 -48.23
CA GLN A 292 20.28 -8.90 -49.35
C GLN A 292 20.38 -7.45 -48.87
N THR A 293 21.21 -6.67 -49.55
CA THR A 293 21.27 -5.22 -49.37
C THR A 293 20.07 -4.56 -50.05
N GLY A 294 19.57 -3.46 -49.46
CA GLY A 294 18.46 -2.71 -50.02
C GLY A 294 18.61 -1.21 -49.82
N THR A 295 17.90 -0.44 -50.64
CA THR A 295 17.87 1.02 -50.61
C THR A 295 16.50 1.49 -50.14
N ALA A 296 16.44 2.34 -49.12
CA ALA A 296 15.18 2.89 -48.61
C ALA A 296 14.49 3.75 -49.68
N VAL A 297 13.23 3.43 -50.00
CA VAL A 297 12.41 4.13 -50.99
C VAL A 297 11.24 4.89 -50.39
N ALA A 298 10.80 4.52 -49.19
CA ALA A 298 9.75 5.21 -48.45
C ALA A 298 9.92 4.96 -46.95
N SER A 299 9.57 5.95 -46.12
CA SER A 299 9.59 5.83 -44.67
C SER A 299 8.49 6.69 -44.05
N GLU A 300 7.69 6.12 -43.16
CA GLU A 300 6.65 6.84 -42.41
C GLU A 300 6.75 6.49 -40.92
N THR A 301 6.59 7.49 -40.04
CA THR A 301 6.62 7.31 -38.58
C THR A 301 5.32 7.81 -37.98
N PHE A 302 4.76 7.05 -37.03
CA PHE A 302 3.55 7.37 -36.30
C PHE A 302 3.80 7.26 -34.79
N THR A 303 3.29 8.21 -34.01
CA THR A 303 3.36 8.13 -32.54
C THR A 303 2.17 7.37 -31.96
N THR A 304 2.33 6.74 -30.80
CA THR A 304 1.21 6.06 -30.10
C THR A 304 0.06 7.02 -29.78
N GLY A 305 0.34 8.31 -29.59
CA GLY A 305 -0.67 9.36 -29.45
C GLY A 305 -1.51 9.55 -30.73
N GLN A 306 -0.89 9.51 -31.91
CA GLN A 306 -1.60 9.56 -33.20
C GLN A 306 -2.43 8.29 -33.43
N VAL A 307 -1.88 7.12 -33.09
CA VAL A 307 -2.60 5.83 -33.11
C VAL A 307 -3.88 5.91 -32.28
N GLN A 308 -3.78 6.43 -31.05
CA GLN A 308 -4.92 6.61 -30.15
C GLN A 308 -5.94 7.59 -30.72
N GLN A 309 -5.51 8.74 -31.24
CA GLN A 309 -6.42 9.71 -31.86
C GLN A 309 -7.20 9.11 -33.04
N LYS A 310 -6.54 8.33 -33.91
CA LYS A 310 -7.22 7.62 -35.02
C LYS A 310 -8.22 6.59 -34.52
N THR A 311 -7.88 5.86 -33.46
CA THR A 311 -8.79 4.90 -32.81
C THR A 311 -10.05 5.62 -32.30
N LEU A 312 -9.89 6.74 -31.60
CA LEU A 312 -11.02 7.54 -31.10
C LEU A 312 -11.85 8.14 -32.24
N GLN A 313 -11.22 8.64 -33.31
CA GLN A 313 -11.93 9.17 -34.48
C GLN A 313 -12.76 8.09 -35.18
N ARG A 314 -12.26 6.86 -35.30
CA ARG A 314 -12.99 5.72 -35.87
C ARG A 314 -14.27 5.41 -35.09
N ILE A 315 -14.22 5.54 -33.77
CA ILE A 315 -15.34 5.24 -32.87
C ILE A 315 -16.35 6.40 -32.84
N MET A 316 -15.87 7.64 -32.71
CA MET A 316 -16.74 8.81 -32.61
C MET A 316 -17.39 9.18 -33.95
N ASN A 317 -16.72 8.92 -35.09
CA ASN A 317 -17.16 9.30 -36.44
C ASN A 317 -17.06 8.11 -37.43
N PRO A 318 -17.86 7.04 -37.25
CA PRO A 318 -17.77 5.83 -38.07
C PRO A 318 -18.06 6.09 -39.57
N GLY A 319 -18.82 7.13 -39.91
CA GLY A 319 -19.23 7.44 -41.29
C GLY A 319 -18.27 8.29 -42.13
N GLN A 320 -17.18 8.83 -41.58
CA GLN A 320 -16.29 9.76 -42.31
C GLN A 320 -14.96 9.17 -42.81
N ASN A 321 -14.61 7.91 -42.47
CA ASN A 321 -13.29 7.37 -42.81
C ASN A 321 -13.25 6.51 -44.09
N VAL A 322 -12.62 7.12 -45.10
CA VAL A 322 -11.76 6.61 -46.20
C VAL A 322 -12.29 5.48 -47.10
N LYS A 323 -12.69 5.86 -48.31
CA LYS A 323 -12.77 4.98 -49.49
C LYS A 323 -11.44 4.21 -49.67
N GLY A 324 -11.43 2.92 -49.37
CA GLY A 324 -10.33 2.02 -49.75
C GLY A 324 -9.87 0.98 -48.74
N ALA A 325 -10.56 0.76 -47.63
CA ALA A 325 -10.43 -0.45 -46.82
C ALA A 325 -11.83 -1.01 -46.59
N ALA A 326 -12.14 -2.17 -47.15
CA ALA A 326 -13.33 -2.90 -46.75
C ALA A 326 -13.10 -3.37 -45.30
N LEU A 327 -13.90 -2.85 -44.37
CA LEU A 327 -14.77 -3.63 -43.47
C LEU A 327 -15.34 -2.71 -42.37
N GLU A 328 -16.66 -2.58 -42.39
CA GLU A 328 -17.47 -2.10 -41.27
C GLU A 328 -17.25 -3.00 -40.04
N GLY A 329 -17.08 -2.38 -38.85
CA GLY A 329 -16.89 -3.07 -37.56
C GLY A 329 -15.44 -3.14 -37.10
N ALA A 330 -15.21 -3.21 -35.78
CA ALA A 330 -13.92 -3.62 -35.24
C ALA A 330 -13.57 -5.01 -35.80
N ALA A 331 -12.31 -5.21 -36.20
CA ALA A 331 -11.88 -6.51 -36.71
C ALA A 331 -12.06 -7.54 -35.57
N SER A 332 -12.69 -8.67 -35.88
CA SER A 332 -12.75 -9.79 -34.94
C SER A 332 -11.33 -10.29 -34.68
N GLY A 333 -10.95 -10.43 -33.41
CA GLY A 333 -9.59 -10.77 -33.01
C GLY A 333 -9.57 -11.93 -32.02
N TRP A 334 -8.50 -12.72 -32.08
CA TRP A 334 -8.23 -13.76 -31.10
C TRP A 334 -7.58 -13.16 -29.85
N MET A 335 -8.04 -13.58 -28.68
CA MET A 335 -7.51 -13.14 -27.39
C MET A 335 -6.64 -14.25 -26.79
N GLY A 336 -5.32 -14.15 -26.96
CA GLY A 336 -4.40 -15.21 -26.53
C GLY A 336 -3.91 -15.12 -25.09
N TYR A 337 -3.82 -13.91 -24.53
CA TYR A 337 -3.06 -13.66 -23.29
C TYR A 337 -3.96 -13.36 -22.08
N LYS A 338 -3.81 -14.14 -21.02
CA LYS A 338 -4.45 -13.93 -19.72
C LYS A 338 -3.64 -12.97 -18.83
N PRO A 339 -4.29 -12.26 -17.89
CA PRO A 339 -3.58 -11.45 -16.90
C PRO A 339 -2.83 -12.34 -15.91
N THR A 340 -1.71 -11.86 -15.39
CA THR A 340 -0.91 -12.54 -14.35
C THR A 340 -0.24 -11.54 -13.41
N PRO A 341 -0.01 -11.89 -12.14
CA PRO A 341 0.64 -11.00 -11.18
C PRO A 341 2.16 -10.91 -11.39
N VAL A 342 2.79 -9.94 -10.72
CA VAL A 342 4.26 -9.82 -10.66
C VAL A 342 4.75 -10.57 -9.41
N ASN A 343 5.83 -11.33 -9.54
CA ASN A 343 6.40 -12.06 -8.41
C ASN A 343 7.53 -11.26 -7.76
N TYR A 344 7.34 -10.89 -6.50
CA TYR A 344 8.31 -10.14 -5.70
C TYR A 344 9.04 -11.03 -4.69
N ARG A 345 10.26 -10.66 -4.34
CA ARG A 345 11.03 -11.23 -3.22
C ARG A 345 11.67 -10.12 -2.39
N PRO A 346 11.64 -10.18 -1.05
CA PRO A 346 12.29 -9.16 -0.21
C PRO A 346 13.82 -9.16 -0.41
N VAL A 347 14.40 -7.96 -0.51
CA VAL A 347 15.85 -7.72 -0.59
C VAL A 347 16.26 -6.56 0.32
N THR A 348 17.54 -6.43 0.63
CA THR A 348 18.05 -5.33 1.43
C THR A 348 18.13 -4.06 0.60
N SER A 349 17.57 -2.97 1.12
CA SER A 349 17.64 -1.67 0.47
C SER A 349 19.07 -1.11 0.45
N PRO A 350 19.57 -0.58 -0.68
CA PRO A 350 20.86 0.11 -0.73
C PRO A 350 20.85 1.42 0.08
N PHE A 351 19.67 2.02 0.28
CA PHE A 351 19.48 3.27 1.01
C PHE A 351 18.35 3.12 2.05
N GLY A 352 18.57 2.24 3.03
CA GLY A 352 17.60 1.88 4.06
C GLY A 352 17.10 3.04 4.93
N GLU A 353 17.85 4.13 5.04
CA GLU A 353 17.43 5.34 5.77
C GLU A 353 16.21 6.02 5.13
N ARG A 354 16.17 6.08 3.79
CA ARG A 354 15.04 6.66 3.04
C ARG A 354 14.00 5.62 2.68
N TRP A 355 14.45 4.45 2.22
CA TRP A 355 13.58 3.35 1.79
C TRP A 355 13.91 2.09 2.58
N PRO A 356 13.30 1.88 3.75
CA PRO A 356 13.55 0.68 4.54
C PRO A 356 13.04 -0.59 3.84
N PHE A 357 12.00 -0.50 3.01
CA PHE A 357 11.41 -1.64 2.31
C PHE A 357 11.89 -1.69 0.87
N ALA A 358 12.44 -2.84 0.49
CA ALA A 358 12.97 -3.11 -0.84
C ALA A 358 12.64 -4.53 -1.30
N TYR A 359 12.21 -4.65 -2.55
CA TYR A 359 11.83 -5.91 -3.19
C TYR A 359 12.52 -6.05 -4.53
N GLU A 360 12.65 -7.29 -5.01
CA GLU A 360 13.17 -7.61 -6.32
C GLU A 360 12.11 -8.37 -7.11
N VAL A 361 11.93 -8.00 -8.38
CA VAL A 361 11.06 -8.70 -9.32
C VAL A 361 11.77 -9.93 -9.84
N LYS A 362 11.06 -11.06 -9.93
CA LYS A 362 11.57 -12.27 -10.60
C LYS A 362 11.18 -12.24 -12.09
N PRO A 363 12.13 -12.06 -13.03
CA PRO A 363 11.82 -12.12 -14.45
C PRO A 363 11.52 -13.54 -14.91
N PHE A 364 10.82 -13.62 -16.04
CA PHE A 364 10.52 -14.85 -16.76
C PHE A 364 11.23 -14.81 -18.11
N ILE A 365 11.87 -15.92 -18.49
CA ILE A 365 12.56 -16.04 -19.78
C ILE A 365 11.81 -17.09 -20.59
N GLN A 366 11.33 -16.70 -21.76
CA GLN A 366 10.69 -17.60 -22.71
C GLN A 366 11.73 -18.11 -23.72
N PRO A 367 11.63 -19.37 -24.21
CA PRO A 367 12.48 -19.85 -25.29
C PRO A 367 12.32 -18.99 -26.55
N GLN A 368 13.43 -18.62 -27.20
CA GLN A 368 13.40 -17.81 -28.44
C GLN A 368 12.65 -18.49 -29.59
N ASP A 369 12.58 -19.82 -29.59
CA ASP A 369 11.85 -20.62 -30.57
C ASP A 369 10.32 -20.68 -30.31
N SER A 370 9.83 -19.99 -29.28
CA SER A 370 8.39 -19.91 -28.97
C SER A 370 7.66 -19.15 -30.06
N GLN A 371 6.54 -19.72 -30.54
CA GLN A 371 5.67 -19.07 -31.52
C GLN A 371 5.12 -17.71 -31.05
N PHE A 372 5.06 -17.50 -29.73
CA PHE A 372 4.55 -16.29 -29.09
C PHE A 372 5.63 -15.61 -28.24
N TYR A 373 6.88 -15.61 -28.72
CA TYR A 373 8.02 -15.04 -28.03
C TYR A 373 7.81 -13.56 -27.67
N LEU A 374 7.96 -13.23 -26.39
CA LEU A 374 8.02 -11.86 -25.89
C LEU A 374 9.42 -11.56 -25.38
N SER A 375 10.02 -10.47 -25.87
CA SER A 375 11.43 -10.13 -25.64
C SER A 375 11.78 -9.87 -24.17
N GLN A 376 10.81 -9.43 -23.37
CA GLN A 376 10.97 -9.18 -21.95
C GLN A 376 9.68 -9.52 -21.21
N THR A 377 9.73 -10.45 -20.28
CA THR A 377 8.57 -10.79 -19.46
C THR A 377 8.95 -10.72 -17.99
N TYR A 378 8.29 -9.83 -17.23
CA TYR A 378 8.45 -9.71 -15.77
C TYR A 378 7.33 -10.44 -15.01
N ARG A 379 6.51 -11.16 -15.77
CA ARG A 379 5.33 -11.89 -15.32
C ARG A 379 5.29 -13.25 -16.03
N PRO A 380 4.70 -14.28 -15.42
CA PRO A 380 4.48 -15.55 -16.10
C PRO A 380 3.58 -15.35 -17.34
N VAL A 381 3.98 -15.87 -18.50
CA VAL A 381 3.10 -15.84 -19.69
C VAL A 381 2.05 -16.93 -19.55
N LYS A 382 0.77 -16.55 -19.53
CA LYS A 382 -0.37 -17.49 -19.44
C LYS A 382 -1.27 -17.33 -20.66
N LEU A 383 -1.41 -18.41 -21.43
CA LEU A 383 -2.28 -18.43 -22.61
C LEU A 383 -3.67 -19.01 -22.27
N PHE A 384 -4.66 -18.74 -23.12
CA PHE A 384 -5.98 -19.40 -23.02
C PHE A 384 -5.91 -20.90 -23.37
N SER A 385 -5.18 -21.23 -24.43
CA SER A 385 -4.84 -22.59 -24.88
C SER A 385 -3.50 -22.56 -25.61
N GLU A 386 -2.86 -23.71 -25.77
CA GLU A 386 -1.70 -23.85 -26.67
C GLU A 386 -2.13 -23.78 -28.15
N ASP A 387 -3.38 -24.16 -28.46
CA ASP A 387 -3.97 -24.03 -29.79
C ASP A 387 -4.63 -22.65 -29.95
N ILE A 388 -4.32 -21.96 -31.04
CA ILE A 388 -4.90 -20.65 -31.40
C ILE A 388 -6.42 -20.79 -31.65
N MET A 389 -6.88 -21.93 -32.14
CA MET A 389 -8.30 -22.13 -32.46
C MET A 389 -9.20 -22.19 -31.23
N ASP A 390 -8.62 -22.56 -30.09
CA ASP A 390 -9.29 -22.57 -28.79
C ASP A 390 -9.26 -21.20 -28.10
N TRP A 391 -8.57 -20.21 -28.66
CA TRP A 391 -8.56 -18.87 -28.09
C TRP A 391 -9.94 -18.23 -28.20
N PRO A 392 -10.38 -17.46 -27.20
CA PRO A 392 -11.62 -16.71 -27.35
C PRO A 392 -11.51 -15.71 -28.50
N ARG A 393 -12.44 -15.81 -29.44
CA ARG A 393 -12.58 -14.84 -30.53
C ARG A 393 -13.58 -13.77 -30.12
N VAL A 394 -13.13 -12.53 -30.13
CA VAL A 394 -13.89 -11.37 -29.62
C VAL A 394 -14.03 -10.33 -30.71
N LYS A 395 -15.26 -9.87 -30.94
CA LYS A 395 -15.59 -8.76 -31.81
C LYS A 395 -16.15 -7.61 -30.98
N PRO A 396 -15.34 -6.57 -30.67
CA PRO A 396 -15.82 -5.46 -29.87
C PRO A 396 -16.77 -4.57 -30.65
N ASN A 397 -17.96 -4.34 -30.09
CA ASN A 397 -18.93 -3.36 -30.53
C ASN A 397 -18.73 -2.07 -29.70
N PHE A 398 -18.00 -1.11 -30.24
CA PHE A 398 -17.70 0.15 -29.54
C PHE A 398 -18.96 1.00 -29.40
N ILE A 399 -19.45 1.14 -28.17
CA ILE A 399 -20.64 1.96 -27.85
C ILE A 399 -20.29 3.35 -27.31
N GLY A 400 -19.03 3.56 -26.89
CA GLY A 400 -18.58 4.87 -26.43
C GLY A 400 -17.15 4.94 -25.93
N VAL A 401 -16.77 6.16 -25.53
CA VAL A 401 -15.44 6.52 -25.03
C VAL A 401 -15.56 7.11 -23.64
N PHE A 402 -14.76 6.64 -22.68
CA PHE A 402 -14.69 7.22 -21.34
C PHE A 402 -13.32 7.87 -21.08
N ASP A 403 -13.32 8.92 -20.26
CA ASP A 403 -12.10 9.59 -19.83
C ASP A 403 -11.75 9.17 -18.39
N PRO A 404 -10.69 8.35 -18.18
CA PRO A 404 -10.32 7.92 -16.84
C PRO A 404 -10.00 9.10 -15.91
N GLN A 405 -9.57 10.26 -16.45
CA GLN A 405 -9.30 11.45 -15.65
C GLN A 405 -10.56 12.10 -15.08
N LYS A 406 -11.76 11.73 -15.53
CA LYS A 406 -13.04 12.26 -15.01
C LYS A 406 -13.70 11.37 -13.96
N LEU A 407 -13.12 10.20 -13.67
CA LEU A 407 -13.62 9.32 -12.61
C LEU A 407 -13.57 10.01 -11.24
N ASN A 408 -14.53 9.67 -10.38
CA ASN A 408 -14.67 10.19 -9.01
C ASN A 408 -13.70 9.46 -8.06
N LEU A 409 -12.41 9.57 -8.35
CA LEU A 409 -11.31 8.95 -7.61
C LEU A 409 -10.46 10.03 -6.95
N SER A 410 -9.78 9.68 -5.86
CA SER A 410 -8.83 10.62 -5.24
C SER A 410 -7.62 10.83 -6.15
N LYS A 411 -7.29 12.09 -6.43
CA LYS A 411 -6.16 12.51 -7.28
C LYS A 411 -5.05 13.20 -6.52
N ASP A 412 -5.21 13.38 -5.21
CA ASP A 412 -4.19 13.97 -4.35
C ASP A 412 -3.11 12.90 -4.08
N PRO A 413 -1.83 13.13 -4.44
CA PRO A 413 -0.74 12.16 -4.27
C PRO A 413 -0.59 11.59 -2.86
N LEU A 414 -1.03 12.30 -1.82
CA LEU A 414 -0.93 11.87 -0.42
C LEU A 414 -2.07 10.93 0.00
N THR A 415 -3.10 10.79 -0.83
CA THR A 415 -4.36 10.11 -0.53
C THR A 415 -4.80 9.16 -1.64
N GLU A 416 -4.24 9.33 -2.83
CA GLU A 416 -4.41 8.46 -3.98
C GLU A 416 -3.83 7.10 -3.62
N LEU A 417 -4.72 6.12 -3.54
CA LEU A 417 -4.33 4.74 -3.33
C LEU A 417 -4.04 4.14 -4.70
N PRO A 418 -2.84 3.58 -4.94
CA PRO A 418 -2.49 2.90 -6.18
C PRO A 418 -3.18 1.53 -6.30
N MET A 419 -4.40 1.42 -5.79
CA MET A 419 -5.30 0.29 -5.96
C MET A 419 -6.36 0.56 -7.03
N GLU A 420 -6.35 1.75 -7.63
CA GLU A 420 -7.27 2.13 -8.71
C GLU A 420 -6.85 1.50 -10.03
N THR A 421 -7.64 0.55 -10.51
CA THR A 421 -7.32 -0.24 -11.71
C THR A 421 -7.22 0.61 -12.98
N TYR A 422 -7.83 1.80 -13.03
CA TYR A 422 -7.96 2.63 -14.24
C TYR A 422 -6.74 3.51 -14.59
N PHE A 423 -5.70 3.50 -13.75
CA PHE A 423 -4.47 4.25 -13.99
C PHE A 423 -3.26 3.32 -13.97
N PRO A 424 -2.20 3.61 -14.77
CA PRO A 424 -0.97 2.83 -14.69
C PRO A 424 -0.31 3.02 -13.32
N SER A 425 0.38 1.99 -12.85
CA SER A 425 1.11 2.05 -11.59
C SER A 425 2.19 3.13 -11.65
N LYS A 426 2.18 4.07 -10.70
CA LYS A 426 3.23 5.09 -10.59
C LYS A 426 4.54 4.44 -10.16
N ALA A 427 5.60 4.69 -10.91
CA ALA A 427 6.95 4.30 -10.55
C ALA A 427 7.93 5.41 -10.94
N GLN A 428 8.88 5.71 -10.06
CA GLN A 428 9.94 6.69 -10.32
C GLN A 428 11.28 5.95 -10.35
N TRP A 429 12.06 6.13 -11.41
CA TRP A 429 13.43 5.64 -11.45
C TRP A 429 14.33 6.55 -10.61
N VAL A 430 14.95 5.98 -9.57
CA VAL A 430 15.62 6.74 -8.51
C VAL A 430 17.10 6.36 -8.35
N LEU A 431 17.49 5.13 -8.69
CA LEU A 431 18.89 4.68 -8.68
C LEU A 431 19.18 3.91 -9.96
N ASP A 432 20.30 4.22 -10.60
CA ASP A 432 20.79 3.45 -11.74
C ASP A 432 21.34 2.06 -11.31
N GLU A 433 21.77 1.26 -12.28
CA GLU A 433 22.42 -0.04 -12.06
C GLU A 433 23.66 0.01 -11.14
N ASN A 434 24.36 1.14 -11.10
CA ASN A 434 25.53 1.38 -10.28
C ASN A 434 25.17 1.97 -8.90
N GLN A 435 23.88 2.00 -8.55
CA GLN A 435 23.32 2.57 -7.32
C GLN A 435 23.57 4.08 -7.18
N LYS A 436 23.83 4.78 -8.29
CA LYS A 436 23.94 6.24 -8.29
C LYS A 436 22.55 6.86 -8.38
N PRO A 437 22.27 7.93 -7.60
CA PRO A 437 21.00 8.64 -7.67
C PRO A 437 20.71 9.23 -9.04
N VAL A 438 19.51 8.97 -9.54
CA VAL A 438 18.94 9.62 -10.73
C VAL A 438 18.26 10.91 -10.25
N ASN A 439 18.80 12.06 -10.65
CA ASN A 439 18.31 13.38 -10.21
C ASN A 439 18.12 14.34 -11.40
N PRO A 440 16.88 14.81 -11.68
CA PRO A 440 15.64 14.46 -10.98
C PRO A 440 15.20 13.01 -11.24
N PRO A 441 14.45 12.37 -10.31
CA PRO A 441 13.83 11.08 -10.57
C PRO A 441 12.96 11.12 -11.83
N VAL A 442 12.99 10.04 -12.62
CA VAL A 442 12.27 9.97 -13.90
C VAL A 442 11.04 9.08 -13.76
N THR A 443 9.89 9.56 -14.23
CA THR A 443 8.64 8.78 -14.18
C THR A 443 8.65 7.67 -15.21
N MET A 444 8.47 6.44 -14.76
CA MET A 444 8.40 5.26 -15.61
C MET A 444 7.06 5.17 -16.34
N LYS A 445 7.07 4.64 -17.57
CA LYS A 445 5.88 4.44 -18.41
C LYS A 445 5.74 2.99 -18.86
N PRO A 446 4.51 2.48 -19.06
CA PRO A 446 4.29 1.14 -19.58
C PRO A 446 4.66 1.04 -21.07
N VAL A 447 4.95 -0.19 -21.50
CA VAL A 447 5.30 -0.55 -22.89
C VAL A 447 4.16 -1.30 -23.58
N ASN A 448 4.21 -1.46 -24.91
CA ASN A 448 3.21 -2.21 -25.68
C ASN A 448 3.37 -3.75 -25.54
N ASN A 449 3.61 -4.22 -24.32
CA ASN A 449 3.81 -5.64 -23.98
C ASN A 449 2.88 -6.02 -22.80
N PRO A 450 2.01 -7.04 -22.95
CA PRO A 450 1.08 -7.45 -21.90
C PRO A 450 1.76 -7.98 -20.62
N TYR A 451 3.00 -8.45 -20.71
CA TYR A 451 3.77 -8.98 -19.57
C TYR A 451 4.97 -8.10 -19.19
N GLY A 452 4.91 -6.82 -19.56
CA GLY A 452 5.85 -5.80 -19.07
C GLY A 452 5.78 -5.63 -17.55
N PHE A 453 6.77 -4.95 -16.99
CA PHE A 453 6.84 -4.73 -15.54
C PHE A 453 5.66 -3.87 -15.05
N LEU A 454 5.47 -2.67 -15.62
CA LEU A 454 4.34 -1.81 -15.27
C LEU A 454 3.04 -2.34 -15.88
N THR A 455 2.05 -2.60 -15.03
CA THR A 455 0.73 -3.05 -15.48
C THR A 455 0.04 -1.94 -16.28
N LYS A 456 -0.44 -2.27 -17.48
CA LYS A 456 -1.36 -1.40 -18.22
C LYS A 456 -2.75 -1.49 -17.58
N PRO A 457 -3.43 -0.36 -17.32
CA PRO A 457 -4.81 -0.40 -16.85
C PRO A 457 -5.73 -0.98 -17.95
N PRO A 458 -6.92 -1.52 -17.61
CA PRO A 458 -7.89 -1.93 -18.59
C PRO A 458 -8.36 -0.68 -19.35
N LEU A 459 -8.04 -0.63 -20.64
CA LEU A 459 -8.47 0.48 -21.51
C LEU A 459 -9.77 0.15 -22.24
N ILE A 460 -10.19 -1.12 -22.23
CA ILE A 460 -11.49 -1.54 -22.74
C ILE A 460 -12.32 -2.11 -21.59
N LEU A 461 -13.54 -1.62 -21.45
CA LEU A 461 -14.51 -2.08 -20.47
C LEU A 461 -15.70 -2.70 -21.16
N THR A 462 -16.19 -3.82 -20.65
CA THR A 462 -17.38 -4.54 -21.11
C THR A 462 -18.25 -4.98 -19.94
N THR A 463 -19.32 -5.73 -20.19
CA THR A 463 -20.29 -6.21 -19.20
C THR A 463 -19.89 -7.58 -18.63
N LEU A 464 -20.31 -7.89 -17.40
CA LEU A 464 -19.97 -9.18 -16.76
C LEU A 464 -20.48 -10.40 -17.53
N ASP A 465 -21.61 -10.29 -18.23
CA ASP A 465 -22.14 -11.38 -19.05
C ASP A 465 -21.20 -11.72 -20.23
N ALA A 466 -20.44 -10.73 -20.73
CA ALA A 466 -19.40 -10.96 -21.71
C ALA A 466 -18.23 -11.76 -21.10
N ALA A 467 -17.83 -11.43 -19.87
CA ALA A 467 -16.78 -12.16 -19.18
C ALA A 467 -17.19 -13.60 -18.85
N GLU A 468 -18.44 -13.85 -18.46
CA GLU A 468 -18.98 -15.20 -18.23
C GLU A 468 -18.91 -16.06 -19.50
N LYS A 469 -19.31 -15.51 -20.66
CA LYS A 469 -19.23 -16.20 -21.96
C LYS A 469 -17.80 -16.49 -22.42
N ILE A 470 -16.85 -15.63 -22.06
CA ILE A 470 -15.45 -15.73 -22.50
C ILE A 470 -14.59 -16.56 -21.53
N LEU A 471 -14.79 -16.40 -20.21
CA LEU A 471 -13.96 -17.00 -19.15
C LEU A 471 -14.61 -18.23 -18.50
N GLY A 472 -15.92 -18.42 -18.64
CA GLY A 472 -16.69 -19.49 -17.99
C GLY A 472 -17.21 -19.12 -16.60
N ASP A 473 -17.37 -20.13 -15.74
CA ASP A 473 -18.17 -20.09 -14.51
C ASP A 473 -17.68 -19.13 -13.41
N LYS A 474 -16.38 -18.80 -13.39
CA LYS A 474 -15.75 -17.95 -12.35
C LYS A 474 -15.02 -16.74 -12.93
N PRO A 475 -15.72 -15.83 -13.62
CA PRO A 475 -15.08 -14.78 -14.40
C PRO A 475 -14.54 -13.63 -13.54
N ILE A 476 -15.05 -13.44 -12.32
CA ILE A 476 -14.77 -12.25 -11.51
C ILE A 476 -13.41 -12.38 -10.82
N ALA A 477 -12.57 -11.36 -10.97
CA ALA A 477 -11.22 -11.33 -10.41
C ALA A 477 -11.20 -10.69 -9.01
N ALA A 478 -12.02 -9.66 -8.77
CA ALA A 478 -12.17 -9.04 -7.46
C ALA A 478 -13.53 -8.34 -7.34
N ILE A 479 -14.04 -8.19 -6.11
CA ILE A 479 -15.23 -7.39 -5.81
C ILE A 479 -14.85 -6.25 -4.87
N ARG A 480 -15.06 -5.01 -5.31
CA ARG A 480 -14.83 -3.80 -4.51
C ARG A 480 -16.12 -3.43 -3.78
N VAL A 481 -16.08 -3.43 -2.45
CA VAL A 481 -17.25 -3.34 -1.59
C VAL A 481 -17.22 -2.06 -0.75
N LYS A 482 -18.35 -1.36 -0.74
CA LYS A 482 -18.62 -0.21 0.14
C LYS A 482 -19.66 -0.60 1.18
N VAL A 483 -19.37 -0.38 2.45
CA VAL A 483 -20.18 -0.85 3.58
C VAL A 483 -21.10 0.27 4.09
N LYS A 484 -22.38 -0.06 4.33
CA LYS A 484 -23.37 0.90 4.83
C LYS A 484 -22.98 1.39 6.23
N GLY A 485 -23.05 2.70 6.47
CA GLY A 485 -22.81 3.29 7.80
C GLY A 485 -21.35 3.57 8.14
N VAL A 486 -20.42 3.31 7.22
CA VAL A 486 -18.99 3.65 7.37
C VAL A 486 -18.75 5.07 6.84
N ALA A 487 -18.85 6.05 7.74
CA ALA A 487 -18.71 7.48 7.39
C ALA A 487 -17.46 8.15 7.99
N SER A 488 -16.87 7.56 9.03
CA SER A 488 -15.75 8.14 9.78
C SER A 488 -14.72 7.09 10.18
N LEU A 489 -13.45 7.50 10.27
CA LEU A 489 -12.36 6.68 10.82
C LEU A 489 -12.51 6.58 12.35
N ASP A 490 -13.37 5.69 12.81
CA ASP A 490 -13.59 5.39 14.22
C ASP A 490 -13.64 3.89 14.51
N GLU A 491 -13.66 3.56 15.80
CA GLU A 491 -13.66 2.18 16.28
C GLU A 491 -14.96 1.44 15.93
N ALA A 492 -16.08 2.15 15.78
CA ALA A 492 -17.36 1.57 15.38
C ALA A 492 -17.32 1.12 13.92
N SER A 493 -16.81 1.97 13.03
CA SER A 493 -16.60 1.69 11.61
C SER A 493 -15.58 0.57 11.41
N GLN A 494 -14.47 0.57 12.16
CA GLN A 494 -13.50 -0.53 12.12
C GLN A 494 -14.13 -1.88 12.49
N ASN A 495 -14.93 -1.92 13.55
CA ASN A 495 -15.61 -3.14 13.98
C ASN A 495 -16.68 -3.57 12.97
N LEU A 496 -17.40 -2.63 12.38
CA LEU A 496 -18.39 -2.91 11.34
C LEU A 496 -17.74 -3.52 10.09
N LEU A 497 -16.63 -2.94 9.63
CA LEU A 497 -15.84 -3.47 8.51
C LEU A 497 -15.32 -4.86 8.81
N LYS A 498 -14.75 -5.06 10.00
CA LYS A 498 -14.25 -6.38 10.42
C LYS A 498 -15.35 -7.43 10.45
N LYS A 499 -16.51 -7.09 11.01
CA LYS A 499 -17.67 -7.99 11.05
C LYS A 499 -18.20 -8.31 9.66
N THR A 500 -18.22 -7.32 8.76
CA THR A 500 -18.69 -7.49 7.38
C THR A 500 -17.71 -8.36 6.58
N ALA A 501 -16.40 -8.10 6.71
CA ALA A 501 -15.33 -8.92 6.16
C ALA A 501 -15.43 -10.39 6.63
N GLU A 502 -15.45 -10.63 7.94
CA GLU A 502 -15.59 -11.98 8.52
C GLU A 502 -16.87 -12.69 8.06
N LYS A 503 -17.97 -11.95 7.82
CA LYS A 503 -19.21 -12.49 7.28
C LYS A 503 -19.06 -12.92 5.81
N ILE A 504 -18.47 -12.07 4.96
CA ILE A 504 -18.21 -12.41 3.55
C ILE A 504 -17.33 -13.66 3.46
N GLU A 505 -16.24 -13.73 4.23
CA GLU A 505 -15.33 -14.88 4.23
C GLU A 505 -16.04 -16.17 4.65
N LYS A 506 -16.90 -16.11 5.66
CA LYS A 506 -17.61 -17.28 6.18
C LYS A 506 -18.72 -17.79 5.25
N GLU A 507 -19.47 -16.89 4.61
CA GLU A 507 -20.60 -17.25 3.75
C GLU A 507 -20.12 -17.70 2.35
N THR A 508 -19.12 -17.01 1.78
CA THR A 508 -18.69 -17.25 0.39
C THR A 508 -17.42 -18.10 0.23
N GLY A 509 -16.63 -18.26 1.30
CA GLY A 509 -15.31 -18.88 1.27
C GLY A 509 -14.22 -18.05 0.56
N LEU A 510 -14.52 -16.80 0.19
CA LEU A 510 -13.58 -15.86 -0.42
C LEU A 510 -12.72 -15.17 0.64
N GLU A 511 -11.64 -14.51 0.22
CA GLU A 511 -10.78 -13.75 1.11
C GLU A 511 -11.11 -12.26 1.05
N THR A 512 -10.98 -11.56 2.19
CA THR A 512 -11.25 -10.12 2.25
C THR A 512 -10.10 -9.32 2.84
N ASP A 513 -9.91 -8.12 2.29
CA ASP A 513 -8.98 -7.13 2.83
C ASP A 513 -9.69 -5.80 3.03
N ILE A 514 -9.59 -5.28 4.26
CA ILE A 514 -10.15 -3.98 4.62
C ILE A 514 -9.21 -2.90 4.10
N THR A 515 -9.51 -2.33 2.94
CA THR A 515 -8.72 -1.26 2.33
C THR A 515 -8.91 0.09 3.01
N LEU A 516 -10.02 0.27 3.73
CA LEU A 516 -10.25 1.51 4.46
C LEU A 516 -9.18 1.76 5.53
N GLY A 517 -8.68 2.99 5.57
CA GLY A 517 -7.59 3.35 6.48
C GLY A 517 -6.24 2.76 6.08
N SER A 518 -6.08 2.41 4.80
CA SER A 518 -4.77 2.14 4.21
C SER A 518 -4.08 3.45 3.79
N SER A 519 -2.75 3.42 3.68
CA SER A 519 -1.95 4.57 3.26
C SER A 519 -0.84 4.13 2.31
N PRO A 520 -0.46 4.98 1.34
CA PRO A 520 0.75 4.76 0.56
C PRO A 520 1.99 4.67 1.44
N GLN A 521 2.87 3.73 1.11
CA GLN A 521 4.17 3.45 1.70
C GLN A 521 5.18 3.33 0.55
N PRO A 522 6.18 4.22 0.45
CA PRO A 522 7.20 4.12 -0.57
C PRO A 522 8.06 2.87 -0.36
N ALA A 523 8.24 2.09 -1.42
CA ALA A 523 9.11 0.92 -1.43
C ALA A 523 10.00 0.94 -2.68
N LEU A 524 11.25 0.48 -2.53
CA LEU A 524 12.13 0.28 -3.66
C LEU A 524 11.84 -1.07 -4.32
N THR A 525 11.82 -1.10 -5.65
CA THR A 525 11.77 -2.32 -6.44
C THR A 525 12.99 -2.38 -7.34
N HIS A 526 13.76 -3.46 -7.22
CA HIS A 526 14.88 -3.79 -8.08
C HIS A 526 14.37 -4.52 -9.32
N ILE A 527 14.75 -4.05 -10.51
CA ILE A 527 14.46 -4.71 -11.78
C ILE A 527 15.78 -5.28 -12.32
N PRO A 528 16.02 -6.60 -12.16
CA PRO A 528 17.24 -7.22 -12.62
C PRO A 528 17.29 -7.30 -14.15
N GLY A 529 18.50 -7.30 -14.71
CA GLY A 529 18.70 -7.46 -16.15
C GLY A 529 18.33 -8.87 -16.63
N LEU A 530 17.80 -8.95 -17.86
CA LEU A 530 17.57 -10.20 -18.59
C LEU A 530 18.83 -10.60 -19.38
N GLU A 531 18.98 -11.86 -19.80
CA GLU A 531 20.19 -12.35 -20.49
C GLU A 531 20.66 -11.41 -21.62
N GLY A 532 21.88 -10.88 -21.49
CA GLY A 532 22.48 -9.94 -22.45
C GLY A 532 22.12 -8.46 -22.27
N LYS A 533 21.31 -8.10 -21.27
CA LYS A 533 20.99 -6.70 -20.90
C LYS A 533 21.39 -6.40 -19.45
N GLU A 534 21.84 -5.17 -19.22
CA GLU A 534 22.12 -4.64 -17.89
C GLU A 534 20.83 -4.45 -17.07
N ALA A 535 20.98 -4.37 -15.74
CA ALA A 535 19.85 -4.10 -14.86
C ALA A 535 19.35 -2.66 -15.04
N LEU A 536 18.06 -2.42 -14.84
CA LEU A 536 17.56 -1.04 -14.84
C LEU A 536 18.00 -0.29 -13.57
N GLY A 537 18.23 -1.02 -12.48
CA GLY A 537 18.52 -0.47 -11.15
C GLY A 537 17.27 -0.48 -10.26
N TRP A 538 17.02 0.61 -9.55
CA TRP A 538 15.97 0.69 -8.54
C TRP A 538 14.94 1.76 -8.86
N ILE A 539 13.68 1.37 -8.73
CA ILE A 539 12.53 2.25 -8.87
C ILE A 539 11.79 2.39 -7.54
N GLU A 540 11.26 3.57 -7.27
CA GLU A 540 10.37 3.85 -6.15
C GLU A 540 8.91 3.66 -6.58
N GLN A 541 8.17 2.83 -5.86
CA GLN A 541 6.74 2.62 -6.05
C GLN A 541 5.98 2.91 -4.75
N PRO A 542 4.80 3.54 -4.82
CA PRO A 542 3.93 3.71 -3.66
C PRO A 542 3.17 2.39 -3.42
N TRP A 543 3.62 1.57 -2.49
CA TRP A 543 2.88 0.36 -2.08
C TRP A 543 1.78 0.73 -1.09
N ILE A 544 0.81 -0.15 -0.84
CA ILE A 544 -0.29 0.14 0.10
C ILE A 544 -0.10 -0.61 1.40
N LYS A 545 0.04 0.11 2.52
CA LYS A 545 0.03 -0.48 3.86
C LYS A 545 -1.39 -0.53 4.43
N ILE A 546 -1.93 -1.74 4.55
CA ILE A 546 -3.31 -1.99 5.01
C ILE A 546 -3.49 -1.58 6.48
N GLY A 547 -4.55 -0.83 6.77
CA GLY A 547 -4.98 -0.48 8.13
C GLY A 547 -4.04 0.47 8.90
N SER A 548 -3.11 1.13 8.21
CA SER A 548 -2.15 2.06 8.80
C SER A 548 -2.83 3.27 9.47
N SER A 549 -3.85 3.87 8.87
CA SER A 549 -4.58 5.00 9.46
C SER A 549 -5.32 4.62 10.75
N PHE A 550 -5.92 3.42 10.82
CA PHE A 550 -6.55 2.93 12.05
C PHE A 550 -5.52 2.70 13.16
N ALA A 551 -4.36 2.13 12.81
CA ALA A 551 -3.25 1.96 13.76
C ALA A 551 -2.72 3.32 14.26
N ILE A 552 -2.49 4.27 13.35
CA ILE A 552 -2.06 5.64 13.66
C ILE A 552 -3.08 6.31 14.58
N PHE A 553 -4.38 6.24 14.25
CA PHE A 553 -5.44 6.84 15.04
C PHE A 553 -5.53 6.24 16.45
N LYS A 554 -5.49 4.90 16.55
CA LYS A 554 -5.54 4.20 17.84
C LYS A 554 -4.33 4.53 18.71
N GLU A 555 -3.13 4.48 18.16
CA GLU A 555 -1.89 4.78 18.89
C GLU A 555 -1.81 6.27 19.27
N ALA A 556 -2.24 7.18 18.40
CA ALA A 556 -2.35 8.62 18.69
C ALA A 556 -3.32 8.90 19.85
N LYS A 557 -4.53 8.31 19.79
CA LYS A 557 -5.55 8.46 20.84
C LYS A 557 -5.08 7.88 22.17
N ALA A 558 -4.43 6.71 22.15
CA ALA A 558 -3.88 6.08 23.34
C ALA A 558 -2.75 6.94 23.95
N GLY A 559 -1.82 7.42 23.13
CA GLY A 559 -0.72 8.30 23.56
C GLY A 559 -1.22 9.61 24.15
N LEU A 560 -2.17 10.28 23.49
CA LEU A 560 -2.78 11.50 24.01
C LEU A 560 -3.48 11.25 25.35
N SER A 561 -4.36 10.23 25.43
CA SER A 561 -5.11 9.89 26.65
C SER A 561 -4.17 9.56 27.82
N ALA A 562 -3.07 8.84 27.56
CA ALA A 562 -2.06 8.53 28.57
C ALA A 562 -1.36 9.80 29.09
N VAL A 563 -1.02 10.74 28.19
CA VAL A 563 -0.46 12.05 28.58
C VAL A 563 -1.47 12.84 29.42
N ILE A 564 -2.75 12.88 29.03
CA ILE A 564 -3.81 13.54 29.82
C ILE A 564 -3.89 12.96 31.24
N GLY A 565 -4.02 11.64 31.33
CA GLY A 565 -4.09 10.95 32.62
C GLY A 565 -2.86 11.22 33.48
N SER A 566 -1.67 11.27 32.87
CA SER A 566 -0.42 11.53 33.59
C SER A 566 -0.38 12.91 34.23
N VAL A 567 -0.72 13.98 33.51
CA VAL A 567 -0.68 15.35 34.03
C VAL A 567 -1.72 15.54 35.11
N ILE A 568 -2.93 14.98 34.94
CA ILE A 568 -3.97 15.00 35.97
C ILE A 568 -3.49 14.26 37.22
N LEU A 569 -2.91 13.07 37.07
CA LEU A 569 -2.38 12.30 38.21
C LEU A 569 -1.26 13.05 38.93
N VAL A 570 -0.34 13.68 38.20
CA VAL A 570 0.74 14.51 38.75
C VAL A 570 0.17 15.73 39.48
N ALA A 571 -0.84 16.39 38.92
CA ALA A 571 -1.52 17.50 39.59
C ALA A 571 -2.21 17.04 40.89
N ILE A 572 -2.89 15.89 40.89
CA ILE A 572 -3.48 15.30 42.11
C ILE A 572 -2.40 15.03 43.16
N VAL A 573 -1.29 14.40 42.77
CA VAL A 573 -0.18 14.09 43.67
C VAL A 573 0.47 15.37 44.22
N TYR A 574 0.64 16.41 43.40
CA TYR A 574 1.12 17.71 43.84
C TYR A 574 0.18 18.37 44.83
N VAL A 575 -1.10 18.52 44.49
CA VAL A 575 -2.08 19.18 45.36
C VAL A 575 -2.24 18.42 46.67
N PHE A 576 -2.25 17.09 46.60
CA PHE A 576 -2.22 16.25 47.80
C PHE A 576 -0.98 16.51 48.66
N SER A 577 0.22 16.48 48.06
CA SER A 577 1.49 16.71 48.75
C SER A 577 1.56 18.11 49.37
N SER A 578 1.17 19.13 48.62
CA SER A 578 1.21 20.53 49.04
C SER A 578 0.23 20.79 50.20
N ASN A 579 -1.02 20.32 50.10
CA ASN A 579 -2.00 20.43 51.18
C ASN A 579 -1.56 19.69 52.45
N LEU A 580 -0.93 18.52 52.30
CA LEU A 580 -0.37 17.78 53.42
C LEU A 580 0.81 18.52 54.07
N MET A 581 1.70 19.14 53.28
CA MET A 581 2.81 19.95 53.81
C MET A 581 2.31 21.21 54.51
N MET A 582 1.27 21.86 53.98
CA MET A 582 0.66 23.02 54.61
C MET A 582 0.00 22.68 55.94
N MET A 583 -0.60 21.49 56.04
CA MET A 583 -1.09 20.95 57.31
C MET A 583 0.03 20.74 58.33
N TYR A 584 1.13 20.07 57.94
CA TYR A 584 2.26 19.82 58.84
C TYR A 584 2.93 21.11 59.31
N ALA A 585 3.10 22.08 58.40
CA ALA A 585 3.64 23.39 58.71
C ALA A 585 2.87 24.13 59.81
N ARG A 586 1.55 23.94 59.87
CA ARG A 586 0.63 24.63 60.79
C ARG A 586 0.22 23.75 61.97
N LYS A 587 0.86 22.59 62.16
CA LYS A 587 0.50 21.63 63.22
C LYS A 587 0.52 22.25 64.62
N LYS A 588 1.48 23.13 64.91
CA LYS A 588 1.53 23.88 66.18
C LYS A 588 0.36 24.85 66.34
N GLU A 589 -0.03 25.54 65.27
CA GLU A 589 -1.18 26.45 65.27
C GLU A 589 -2.49 25.69 65.48
N PHE A 590 -2.64 24.53 64.83
CA PHE A 590 -3.79 23.64 65.03
C PHE A 590 -3.84 23.07 66.45
N ALA A 591 -2.69 22.72 67.04
CA ALA A 591 -2.63 22.28 68.43
C ALA A 591 -3.08 23.38 69.41
N VAL A 592 -2.70 24.64 69.17
CA VAL A 592 -3.17 25.79 69.95
C VAL A 592 -4.68 25.99 69.78
N LEU A 593 -5.20 25.95 68.56
CA LEU A 593 -6.65 26.08 68.31
C LEU A 593 -7.47 24.96 68.98
N LEU A 594 -7.00 23.71 68.91
CA LEU A 594 -7.61 22.58 69.61
C LEU A 594 -7.57 22.78 71.14
N SER A 595 -6.50 23.37 71.67
CA SER A 595 -6.37 23.68 73.10
C SER A 595 -7.28 24.83 73.54
N LEU A 596 -7.59 25.75 72.63
CA LEU A 596 -8.56 26.84 72.83
C LEU A 596 -10.02 26.41 72.64
N GLY A 597 -10.29 25.11 72.43
CA GLY A 597 -11.64 24.55 72.36
C GLY A 597 -12.22 24.36 70.95
N TRP A 598 -11.45 24.54 69.88
CA TRP A 598 -11.92 24.22 68.53
C TRP A 598 -12.14 22.71 68.36
N ARG A 599 -13.24 22.31 67.70
CA ARG A 599 -13.51 20.91 67.39
C ARG A 599 -12.67 20.43 66.20
N PRO A 600 -12.17 19.18 66.16
CA PRO A 600 -11.40 18.66 65.03
C PRO A 600 -12.11 18.76 63.66
N GLY A 601 -13.44 18.67 63.67
CA GLY A 601 -14.27 18.88 62.47
C GLY A 601 -14.22 20.32 61.92
N GLN A 602 -14.00 21.33 62.76
CA GLN A 602 -13.85 22.73 62.31
C GLN A 602 -12.52 22.95 61.59
N LEU A 603 -11.45 22.28 62.02
CA LEU A 603 -10.15 22.33 61.33
C LEU A 603 -10.18 21.57 60.00
N SER A 604 -10.88 20.44 59.94
CA SER A 604 -11.14 19.70 58.70
C SER A 604 -11.93 20.56 57.70
N LYS A 605 -12.98 21.27 58.15
CA LYS A 605 -13.72 22.23 57.32
C LYS A 605 -12.86 23.41 56.86
N LEU A 606 -11.96 23.90 57.70
CA LEU A 606 -11.06 24.99 57.38
C LEU A 606 -10.12 24.62 56.22
N LEU A 607 -9.49 23.44 56.28
CA LEU A 607 -8.64 22.95 55.18
C LEU A 607 -9.44 22.74 53.90
N PHE A 608 -10.65 22.17 53.99
CA PHE A 608 -11.49 21.97 52.81
C PHE A 608 -11.94 23.28 52.16
N LEU A 609 -12.23 24.30 52.98
CA LEU A 609 -12.59 25.64 52.51
C LEU A 609 -11.38 26.34 51.86
N GLU A 610 -10.19 26.20 52.42
CA GLU A 610 -8.93 26.68 51.84
C GLU A 610 -8.69 26.07 50.45
N SER A 611 -8.81 24.75 50.33
CA SER A 611 -8.67 24.07 49.04
C SER A 611 -9.79 24.38 48.05
N THR A 612 -11.00 24.67 48.52
CA THR A 612 -12.11 25.10 47.64
C THR A 612 -11.83 26.47 47.06
N ILE A 613 -11.28 27.41 47.84
CA ILE A 613 -10.86 28.73 47.33
C ILE A 613 -9.78 28.57 46.27
N LEU A 614 -8.77 27.73 46.54
CA LEU A 614 -7.69 27.48 45.58
C LEU A 614 -8.19 26.78 44.31
N GLY A 615 -9.07 25.79 44.46
CA GLY A 615 -9.72 25.12 43.33
C GLY A 615 -10.54 26.08 42.47
N LEU A 616 -11.31 26.99 43.06
CA LEU A 616 -12.06 28.02 42.33
C LEU A 616 -11.14 28.98 41.58
N ILE A 617 -10.02 29.39 42.18
CA ILE A 617 -9.02 30.23 41.50
C ILE A 617 -8.46 29.48 40.28
N VAL A 618 -8.13 28.19 40.42
CA VAL A 618 -7.69 27.35 39.30
C VAL A 618 -8.76 27.29 38.21
N SER A 619 -10.02 27.01 38.57
CA SER A 619 -11.13 26.94 37.61
C SER A 619 -11.30 28.24 36.83
N VAL A 620 -11.26 29.40 37.50
CA VAL A 620 -11.42 30.71 36.86
C VAL A 620 -10.24 31.00 35.93
N ILE A 621 -9.00 30.77 36.38
CA ILE A 621 -7.81 30.97 35.53
C ILE A 621 -7.87 30.04 34.32
N SER A 622 -8.25 28.77 34.51
CA SER A 622 -8.40 27.83 33.40
C SER A 622 -9.45 28.26 32.38
N TRP A 623 -10.61 28.74 32.83
CA TRP A 623 -11.64 29.28 31.95
C TRP A 623 -11.19 30.53 31.19
N LEU A 624 -10.43 31.42 31.83
CA LEU A 624 -9.86 32.59 31.15
C LEU A 624 -8.85 32.21 30.07
N ILE A 625 -7.96 31.26 30.37
CA ILE A 625 -6.96 30.77 29.40
C ILE A 625 -7.67 30.09 28.23
N LEU A 626 -8.63 29.21 28.49
CA LEU A 626 -9.38 28.52 27.44
C LEU A 626 -10.24 29.49 26.62
N GLY A 627 -10.96 30.40 27.27
CA GLY A 627 -11.74 31.44 26.60
C GLY A 627 -10.88 32.23 25.62
N TRP A 628 -9.69 32.66 26.06
CA TRP A 628 -8.71 33.31 25.19
C TRP A 628 -8.32 32.45 23.99
N ILE A 629 -7.97 31.17 24.19
CA ILE A 629 -7.61 30.23 23.11
C ILE A 629 -8.75 30.03 22.11
N THR A 630 -10.00 29.97 22.58
CA THR A 630 -11.16 29.76 21.71
C THR A 630 -11.48 30.96 20.84
N ILE A 631 -11.32 32.18 21.37
CA ILE A 631 -11.57 33.43 20.64
C ILE A 631 -10.52 33.65 19.55
N THR A 632 -9.26 33.28 19.81
CA THR A 632 -8.17 33.52 18.85
C THR A 632 -8.09 32.49 17.73
N ASN A 633 -8.64 31.28 17.89
CA ASN A 633 -8.41 30.17 16.94
C ASN A 633 -9.68 29.66 16.21
N ASP A 634 -10.81 30.35 16.33
CA ASP A 634 -12.10 29.97 15.71
C ASP A 634 -12.48 28.47 15.93
N LEU A 635 -12.09 27.93 17.08
CA LEU A 635 -12.35 26.55 17.45
C LEU A 635 -13.79 26.45 17.96
N LYS A 636 -14.65 25.70 17.25
CA LYS A 636 -15.97 25.31 17.76
C LYS A 636 -15.81 24.43 18.99
N THR A 637 -15.90 25.03 20.17
CA THR A 637 -15.77 24.32 21.44
C THR A 637 -17.13 24.05 22.07
N ASP A 638 -17.29 22.83 22.57
CA ASP A 638 -18.49 22.42 23.29
C ASP A 638 -18.47 23.06 24.69
N ALA A 639 -19.49 23.87 25.02
CA ALA A 639 -19.60 24.60 26.28
C ALA A 639 -19.56 23.67 27.50
N VAL A 640 -20.05 22.42 27.35
CA VAL A 640 -20.00 21.40 28.40
C VAL A 640 -18.56 21.09 28.79
N ARG A 641 -17.64 21.02 27.83
CA ARG A 641 -16.23 20.68 28.08
C ARG A 641 -15.49 21.80 28.79
N VAL A 642 -15.74 23.06 28.41
CA VAL A 642 -15.16 24.22 29.11
C VAL A 642 -15.57 24.20 30.59
N LEU A 643 -16.84 23.93 30.88
CA LEU A 643 -17.35 23.80 32.24
C LEU A 643 -16.68 22.64 32.98
N LEU A 644 -16.56 21.46 32.35
CA LEU A 644 -15.92 20.28 32.93
C LEU A 644 -14.47 20.54 33.37
N ILE A 645 -13.70 21.37 32.66
CA ILE A 645 -12.29 21.65 33.04
C ILE A 645 -12.22 22.42 34.35
N GLY A 646 -13.05 23.44 34.50
CA GLY A 646 -13.17 24.16 35.76
C GLY A 646 -13.61 23.23 36.89
N PHE A 647 -14.55 22.33 36.61
CA PHE A 647 -14.98 21.30 37.56
C PHE A 647 -13.83 20.34 37.94
N PHE A 648 -13.04 19.86 36.98
CA PHE A 648 -11.88 18.99 37.25
C PHE A 648 -10.81 19.70 38.09
N GLY A 649 -10.51 20.97 37.81
CA GLY A 649 -9.59 21.76 38.64
C GLY A 649 -10.02 21.80 40.11
N LEU A 650 -11.31 22.00 40.35
CA LEU A 650 -11.90 22.01 41.69
C LEU A 650 -11.92 20.60 42.32
N LEU A 651 -12.23 19.57 41.53
CA LEU A 651 -12.24 18.17 41.96
C LEU A 651 -10.84 17.68 42.37
N ILE A 652 -9.79 18.07 41.65
CA ILE A 652 -8.38 17.76 42.00
C ILE A 652 -8.04 18.31 43.39
N TYR A 653 -8.44 19.55 43.69
CA TYR A 653 -8.21 20.16 45.01
C TYR A 653 -9.03 19.51 46.12
N TRP A 654 -10.27 19.11 45.84
CA TRP A 654 -11.07 18.35 46.79
C TRP A 654 -10.43 17.00 47.10
N LEU A 655 -10.08 16.21 46.08
CA LEU A 655 -9.43 14.91 46.22
C LEU A 655 -8.11 15.01 47.00
N GLY A 656 -7.26 15.99 46.67
CA GLY A 656 -5.99 16.23 47.36
C GLY A 656 -6.14 16.64 48.82
N THR A 657 -7.32 17.07 49.25
CA THR A 657 -7.57 17.56 50.62
C THR A 657 -8.24 16.53 51.53
N ILE A 658 -8.80 15.45 50.97
CA ILE A 658 -9.49 14.41 51.74
C ILE A 658 -8.58 13.87 52.84
N ILE A 659 -7.39 13.37 52.48
CA ILE A 659 -6.46 12.74 53.42
C ILE A 659 -5.92 13.75 54.46
N PRO A 660 -5.41 14.95 54.11
CA PRO A 660 -5.01 15.95 55.11
C PRO A 660 -6.14 16.34 56.06
N SER A 661 -7.36 16.50 55.56
CA SER A 661 -8.52 16.87 56.38
C SER A 661 -8.92 15.80 57.39
N LEU A 662 -8.73 14.51 57.05
CA LEU A 662 -8.92 13.38 57.97
C LEU A 662 -7.75 13.24 58.94
N ALA A 663 -6.52 13.48 58.46
CA ALA A 663 -5.30 13.40 59.27
C ALA A 663 -5.27 14.44 60.40
N VAL A 664 -5.79 15.65 60.16
CA VAL A 664 -5.93 16.69 61.20
C VAL A 664 -6.74 16.23 62.40
N ARG A 665 -7.73 15.35 62.19
CA ARG A 665 -8.58 14.86 63.28
C ARG A 665 -7.82 13.99 64.29
N ARG A 666 -6.63 13.49 63.92
CA ARG A 666 -5.78 12.64 64.76
C ARG A 666 -4.68 13.41 65.49
N ILE A 667 -4.63 14.74 65.36
CA ILE A 667 -3.61 15.56 66.04
C ILE A 667 -3.92 15.62 67.54
N LYS A 668 -2.98 15.14 68.36
CA LYS A 668 -3.03 15.27 69.82
C LYS A 668 -2.37 16.60 70.25
N PRO A 669 -3.11 17.52 70.91
CA PRO A 669 -2.58 18.84 71.26
C PRO A 669 -1.36 18.79 72.19
N TYR A 670 -1.39 17.93 73.21
CA TYR A 670 -0.33 17.86 74.23
C TYR A 670 1.03 17.39 73.67
N GLU A 671 1.03 16.43 72.73
CA GLU A 671 2.27 15.92 72.09
C GLU A 671 2.90 16.98 71.17
N SER A 672 2.05 17.69 70.42
CA SER A 672 2.47 18.66 69.41
C SER A 672 3.04 19.95 70.04
N MET A 673 2.61 20.29 71.26
CA MET A 673 3.12 21.44 72.01
C MET A 673 4.43 21.15 72.75
N LYS A 674 4.65 19.93 73.24
CA LYS A 674 5.82 19.58 74.09
C LYS A 674 7.09 19.25 73.30
N ALA A 675 6.99 18.59 72.14
CA ALA A 675 8.16 18.01 71.47
C ALA A 675 8.45 18.55 70.05
N GLY A 676 7.60 19.43 69.49
CA GLY A 676 7.60 19.60 68.04
C GLY A 676 7.40 18.23 67.35
N GLU A 677 8.03 17.98 66.21
CA GLU A 677 8.02 16.65 65.56
C GLU A 677 9.13 15.69 66.05
N ILE A 678 9.95 16.09 67.03
CA ILE A 678 11.12 15.33 67.46
C ILE A 678 10.67 14.26 68.47
N SER A 679 10.08 13.18 67.96
CA SER A 679 9.77 11.97 68.73
C SER A 679 10.67 10.82 68.27
N ASN A 680 11.33 10.17 69.23
CA ASN A 680 12.20 8.98 69.13
C ASN A 680 12.46 8.45 67.71
N GLN A 681 13.56 8.90 67.10
CA GLN A 681 14.01 8.38 65.80
C GLN A 681 14.80 7.09 65.98
N LYS A 682 14.41 6.04 65.26
CA LYS A 682 15.22 4.81 65.10
C LYS A 682 16.27 5.05 64.03
N ARG A 683 17.53 4.72 64.33
CA ARG A 683 18.65 4.75 63.37
C ARG A 683 18.68 3.44 62.59
N TYR A 684 18.62 3.49 61.26
CA TYR A 684 18.55 2.30 60.41
C TYR A 684 19.91 1.92 59.79
N VAL A 685 20.79 2.89 59.53
CA VAL A 685 22.08 2.71 58.87
C VAL A 685 23.21 3.35 59.70
N LYS A 686 24.45 2.84 59.62
CA LYS A 686 25.63 3.50 60.22
C LYS A 686 25.90 4.84 59.52
N THR A 687 26.26 5.90 60.27
CA THR A 687 26.50 7.25 59.69
C THR A 687 27.99 7.59 59.62
N ASP A 688 28.74 6.78 58.88
CA ASP A 688 30.19 6.99 58.74
C ASP A 688 30.52 7.96 57.58
N HIS A 689 29.56 8.18 56.67
CA HIS A 689 29.70 9.04 55.49
C HIS A 689 28.43 9.88 55.23
N LEU A 690 28.58 10.96 54.45
CA LEU A 690 27.48 11.91 54.11
C LEU A 690 26.28 11.22 53.45
N ALA A 691 26.51 10.21 52.61
CA ALA A 691 25.45 9.43 51.97
C ALA A 691 24.64 8.61 52.98
N GLY A 692 25.30 7.97 53.96
CA GLY A 692 24.63 7.21 55.01
C GLY A 692 23.82 8.11 55.96
N MET A 693 24.30 9.33 56.20
CA MET A 693 23.54 10.33 56.97
C MET A 693 22.29 10.79 56.21
N SER A 694 22.42 11.09 54.90
CA SER A 694 21.30 11.45 54.03
C SER A 694 20.24 10.34 53.92
N LEU A 695 20.69 9.08 53.78
CA LEU A 695 19.81 7.91 53.71
C LEU A 695 19.05 7.68 55.02
N ASN A 696 19.69 7.88 56.17
CA ASN A 696 19.01 7.82 57.46
C ASN A 696 17.94 8.91 57.60
N TYR A 697 18.19 10.13 57.11
CA TYR A 697 17.17 11.18 57.13
C TYR A 697 15.98 10.85 56.24
N MET A 698 16.22 10.23 55.08
CA MET A 698 15.15 9.71 54.22
C MET A 698 14.30 8.64 54.92
N LEU A 699 14.95 7.63 55.52
CA LEU A 699 14.25 6.50 56.17
C LEU A 699 13.56 6.90 57.47
N ALA A 700 14.14 7.83 58.24
CA ALA A 700 13.53 8.34 59.46
C ALA A 700 12.19 9.06 59.20
N ARG A 701 12.03 9.65 58.01
CA ARG A 701 10.79 10.34 57.58
C ARG A 701 10.13 9.64 56.39
N TRP A 702 10.07 8.30 56.42
CA TRP A 702 9.63 7.47 55.30
C TRP A 702 8.30 7.91 54.66
N LYS A 703 7.31 8.40 55.43
CA LYS A 703 6.02 8.87 54.87
C LYS A 703 6.18 10.07 53.93
N ARG A 704 7.11 10.98 54.22
CA ARG A 704 7.37 12.17 53.40
C ARG A 704 8.32 11.88 52.26
N SER A 705 9.33 11.05 52.51
CA SER A 705 10.20 10.56 51.44
C SER A 705 9.43 9.73 50.43
N LEU A 706 8.46 8.90 50.85
CA LEU A 706 7.59 8.16 49.94
C LEU A 706 6.71 9.07 49.09
N LEU A 707 6.23 10.20 49.64
CA LEU A 707 5.52 11.22 48.86
C LEU A 707 6.45 11.92 47.86
N ALA A 708 7.65 12.31 48.26
CA ALA A 708 8.63 12.90 47.33
C ALA A 708 9.00 11.92 46.21
N ILE A 709 9.22 10.66 46.56
CA ILE A 709 9.50 9.59 45.62
C ILE A 709 8.33 9.41 44.67
N ALA A 710 7.08 9.33 45.14
CA ALA A 710 5.90 9.18 44.29
C ALA A 710 5.71 10.39 43.35
N SER A 711 5.90 11.61 43.85
CA SER A 711 5.78 12.86 43.08
C SER A 711 6.80 12.97 41.94
N ILE A 712 7.97 12.34 42.06
CA ILE A 712 8.95 12.26 40.99
C ILE A 712 8.73 11.00 40.13
N ALA A 713 8.42 9.86 40.74
CA ALA A 713 8.33 8.56 40.08
C ALA A 713 7.19 8.50 39.07
N VAL A 714 6.02 9.05 39.39
CA VAL A 714 4.85 9.04 38.49
C VAL A 714 5.12 9.81 37.19
N PRO A 715 5.54 11.08 37.20
CA PRO A 715 5.86 11.79 35.95
C PRO A 715 7.03 11.16 35.20
N SER A 716 8.02 10.63 35.92
CA SER A 716 9.16 9.93 35.29
C SER A 716 8.73 8.63 34.60
N ALA A 717 7.86 7.82 35.22
CA ALA A 717 7.32 6.60 34.62
C ALA A 717 6.57 6.89 33.32
N MET A 718 5.78 7.97 33.32
CA MET A 718 5.01 8.41 32.16
C MET A 718 5.93 8.98 31.07
N PHE A 719 6.99 9.69 31.45
CA PHE A 719 8.02 10.14 30.52
C PHE A 719 8.73 8.96 29.84
N MET A 720 9.08 7.92 30.61
CA MET A 720 9.66 6.68 30.08
C MET A 720 8.70 5.94 29.15
N PHE A 721 7.43 5.81 29.56
CA PHE A 721 6.36 5.22 28.74
C PHE A 721 6.21 5.98 27.42
N PHE A 722 6.29 7.31 27.45
CA PHE A 722 6.20 8.15 26.28
C PHE A 722 7.41 8.01 25.35
N ILE A 723 8.62 7.93 25.88
CA ILE A 723 9.82 7.65 25.09
C ILE A 723 9.67 6.29 24.40
N PHE A 724 9.19 5.27 25.12
CA PHE A 724 8.90 3.97 24.52
C PHE A 724 7.89 4.06 23.39
N ILE A 725 6.76 4.75 23.61
CA ILE A 725 5.76 5.02 22.57
C ILE A 725 6.42 5.70 21.38
N THR A 726 7.23 6.75 21.58
CA THR A 726 7.93 7.45 20.51
C THR A 726 8.78 6.50 19.68
N PHE A 727 9.55 5.61 20.31
CA PHE A 727 10.35 4.61 19.59
C PHE A 727 9.50 3.56 18.87
N ARG A 728 8.42 3.10 19.49
CA ARG A 728 7.49 2.16 18.85
C ARG A 728 6.76 2.77 17.67
N LEU A 729 6.33 4.03 17.81
CA LEU A 729 5.72 4.84 16.77
C LEU A 729 6.68 5.06 15.59
N ARG A 730 8.01 5.03 15.80
CA ARG A 730 8.97 5.02 14.67
C ARG A 730 8.72 3.86 13.71
N GLY A 731 8.48 2.66 14.25
CA GLY A 731 8.21 1.47 13.43
C GLY A 731 6.84 1.45 12.75
N VAL A 732 5.90 2.31 13.14
CA VAL A 732 4.49 2.28 12.64
C VAL A 732 4.11 3.54 11.87
N MET A 733 4.45 4.73 12.38
CA MET A 733 4.05 6.01 11.77
C MET A 733 5.01 6.43 10.66
N TYR A 734 6.31 6.20 10.79
CA TYR A 734 7.28 6.73 9.82
C TYR A 734 7.39 5.88 8.54
N THR A 735 6.69 4.75 8.47
CA THR A 735 6.66 3.90 7.27
C THR A 735 5.68 4.41 6.22
N THR A 736 4.73 5.28 6.58
CA THR A 736 3.73 5.83 5.66
C THR A 736 3.85 7.35 5.62
N TRP A 737 3.52 7.97 4.48
CA TRP A 737 3.52 9.45 4.38
C TRP A 737 2.54 10.09 5.36
N LEU A 738 1.38 9.45 5.57
CA LEU A 738 0.37 9.91 6.52
C LEU A 738 0.87 9.85 7.96
N GLY A 739 1.53 8.77 8.35
CA GLY A 739 2.05 8.63 9.69
C GLY A 739 3.22 9.58 9.99
N GLN A 740 4.09 9.89 9.01
CA GLN A 740 5.14 10.91 9.19
C GLN A 740 4.56 12.28 9.53
N TYR A 741 3.53 12.71 8.78
CA TYR A 741 2.82 13.97 9.04
C TYR A 741 2.20 13.98 10.44
N VAL A 742 1.47 12.92 10.79
CA VAL A 742 0.80 12.81 12.11
C VAL A 742 1.82 12.75 13.26
N ALA A 743 2.98 12.11 13.05
CA ALA A 743 4.03 12.01 14.06
C ALA A 743 4.64 13.37 14.42
N VAL A 744 4.87 14.23 13.42
CA VAL A 744 5.40 15.59 13.62
C VAL A 744 4.40 16.44 14.40
N GLU A 745 3.11 16.39 14.02
CA GLU A 745 2.04 17.18 14.64
C GLU A 745 1.80 16.78 16.12
N ILE A 746 1.80 15.48 16.41
CA ILE A 746 1.50 14.96 17.75
C ILE A 746 2.69 15.11 18.71
N GLY A 747 3.92 14.95 18.21
CA GLY A 747 5.11 14.83 19.03
C GLY A 747 5.38 16.06 19.89
N VAL A 748 5.35 17.27 19.31
CA VAL A 748 5.74 18.52 19.99
C VAL A 748 4.92 18.76 21.26
N MET A 749 3.61 18.51 21.17
CA MET A 749 2.66 18.86 22.23
C MET A 749 2.76 17.94 23.44
N GLN A 750 3.09 16.66 23.21
CA GLN A 750 3.28 15.67 24.26
C GLN A 750 4.55 15.98 25.07
N TYR A 751 5.63 16.41 24.41
CA TYR A 751 6.84 16.87 25.10
C TYR A 751 6.59 18.09 25.99
N VAL A 752 5.77 19.06 25.55
CA VAL A 752 5.40 20.23 26.37
C VAL A 752 4.62 19.78 27.60
N ALA A 753 3.63 18.90 27.45
CA ALA A 753 2.84 18.38 28.58
C ALA A 753 3.72 17.63 29.60
N MET A 754 4.67 16.83 29.12
CA MET A 754 5.65 16.16 29.98
C MET A 754 6.60 17.13 30.68
N GLY A 755 7.00 18.20 30.00
CA GLY A 755 7.74 19.31 30.60
C GLY A 755 6.97 19.95 31.75
N ILE A 756 5.68 20.23 31.57
CA ILE A 756 4.81 20.76 32.64
C ILE A 756 4.71 19.78 33.81
N ALA A 757 4.48 18.49 33.55
CA ALA A 757 4.43 17.46 34.60
C ALA A 757 5.74 17.38 35.39
N PHE A 758 6.87 17.50 34.71
CA PHE A 758 8.19 17.50 35.34
C PHE A 758 8.44 18.77 36.17
N LEU A 759 7.99 19.94 35.70
CA LEU A 759 8.03 21.18 36.50
C LEU A 759 7.20 21.06 37.78
N ILE A 760 6.02 20.45 37.70
CA ILE A 760 5.18 20.16 38.88
C ILE A 760 5.93 19.23 39.84
N ALA A 761 6.58 18.18 39.35
CA ALA A 761 7.35 17.24 40.17
C ALA A 761 8.53 17.92 40.89
N ILE A 762 9.27 18.78 40.18
CA ILE A 762 10.36 19.58 40.75
C ILE A 762 9.80 20.49 41.86
N LEU A 763 8.74 21.24 41.58
CA LEU A 763 8.12 22.13 42.56
C LEU A 763 7.67 21.36 43.81
N THR A 764 7.03 20.21 43.63
CA THR A 764 6.60 19.34 44.74
C THR A 764 7.78 18.92 45.60
N THR A 765 8.88 18.54 44.96
CA THR A 765 10.09 18.07 45.65
C THR A 765 10.78 19.21 46.37
N VAL A 766 10.84 20.41 45.78
CA VAL A 766 11.32 21.64 46.43
C VAL A 766 10.52 21.88 47.71
N GLU A 767 9.18 21.84 47.65
CA GLU A 767 8.31 22.04 48.82
C GLU A 767 8.61 21.01 49.93
N ILE A 768 8.79 19.74 49.58
CA ILE A 768 9.06 18.67 50.56
C ILE A 768 10.44 18.82 51.19
N ILE A 769 11.51 18.99 50.40
CA ILE A 769 12.88 19.14 50.91
C ILE A 769 12.99 20.44 51.74
N TRP A 770 12.33 21.51 51.30
CA TRP A 770 12.25 22.75 52.06
C TRP A 770 11.61 22.55 53.43
N GLN A 771 10.48 21.85 53.49
CA GLN A 771 9.81 21.55 54.75
C GLN A 771 10.70 20.68 55.66
N ASN A 772 11.40 19.69 55.09
CA ASN A 772 12.36 18.87 55.82
C ASN A 772 13.49 19.71 56.42
N VAL A 773 14.05 20.66 55.66
CA VAL A 773 15.11 21.59 56.12
C VAL A 773 14.64 22.49 57.26
N VAL A 774 13.43 23.06 57.15
CA VAL A 774 12.88 23.96 58.17
C VAL A 774 12.64 23.23 59.49
N GLU A 775 12.16 21.99 59.45
CA GLU A 775 11.89 21.22 60.67
C GLU A 775 13.15 20.74 61.39
N ARG A 776 14.23 20.47 60.64
CA ARG A 776 15.55 20.09 61.20
C ARG A 776 16.48 21.29 61.42
N GLN A 777 15.97 22.51 61.36
CA GLN A 777 16.75 23.72 61.60
C GLN A 777 17.58 23.68 62.92
N PRO A 778 17.05 23.16 64.05
CA PRO A 778 17.85 23.00 65.27
C PRO A 778 19.02 22.02 65.11
N GLU A 779 18.82 20.89 64.41
CA GLU A 779 19.87 19.90 64.15
C GLU A 779 20.98 20.47 63.25
N LEU A 780 20.59 21.19 62.18
CA LEU A 780 21.54 21.88 61.30
C LEU A 780 22.36 22.94 62.04
N ALA A 781 21.74 23.64 63.00
CA ALA A 781 22.43 24.62 63.82
C ALA A 781 23.44 24.00 64.78
N VAL A 782 23.11 22.85 65.39
CA VAL A 782 24.04 22.07 66.22
C VAL A 782 25.22 21.57 65.39
N MET A 783 24.97 21.03 64.19
CA MET A 783 26.06 20.61 63.29
C MET A 783 26.99 21.78 62.93
N LYS A 784 26.45 22.97 62.65
CA LYS A 784 27.26 24.18 62.41
C LYS A 784 28.02 24.63 63.65
N ALA A 785 27.41 24.53 64.84
CA ALA A 785 28.06 24.87 66.11
C ALA A 785 29.23 23.93 66.43
N ILE A 786 29.15 22.66 66.01
CA ILE A 786 30.22 21.65 66.15
C ILE A 786 31.29 21.79 65.04
N GLY A 787 31.16 22.77 64.12
CA GLY A 787 32.20 23.11 63.14
C GLY A 787 31.95 22.59 61.71
N TRP A 788 30.74 22.12 61.37
CA TRP A 788 30.43 21.75 59.98
C TRP A 788 30.49 22.94 59.03
N ARG A 789 31.22 22.78 57.92
CA ARG A 789 31.32 23.80 56.86
C ARG A 789 30.02 23.90 56.06
N ASN A 790 29.71 25.12 55.59
CA ASN A 790 28.56 25.40 54.72
C ASN A 790 28.52 24.52 53.46
N GLY A 791 29.68 24.20 52.87
CA GLY A 791 29.78 23.31 51.70
C GLY A 791 29.35 21.87 51.99
N THR A 792 29.65 21.36 53.19
CA THR A 792 29.29 20.00 53.63
C THR A 792 27.78 19.88 53.81
N ILE A 793 27.15 20.89 54.42
CA ILE A 793 25.70 20.96 54.59
C ILE A 793 24.99 21.04 53.24
N ARG A 794 25.52 21.86 52.31
CA ARG A 794 24.98 21.95 50.94
C ARG A 794 25.04 20.59 50.23
N LYS A 795 26.20 19.93 50.25
CA LYS A 795 26.38 18.60 49.64
C LYS A 795 25.45 17.55 50.24
N MET A 796 25.27 17.57 51.56
CA MET A 796 24.36 16.64 52.25
C MET A 796 22.92 16.77 51.74
N ILE A 797 22.41 17.99 51.59
CA ILE A 797 21.05 18.24 51.12
C ILE A 797 20.91 17.92 49.62
N LEU A 798 21.91 18.22 48.80
CA LEU A 798 21.93 17.82 47.40
C LEU A 798 21.92 16.29 47.24
N LEU A 799 22.66 15.56 48.08
CA LEU A 799 22.64 14.09 48.12
C LEU A 799 21.28 13.55 48.57
N GLU A 800 20.57 14.23 49.48
CA GLU A 800 19.18 13.87 49.84
C GLU A 800 18.25 13.98 48.63
N GLY A 801 18.39 15.05 47.84
CA GLY A 801 17.70 15.19 46.56
C GLY A 801 18.05 14.07 45.57
N ALA A 802 19.35 13.76 45.40
CA ALA A 802 19.82 12.73 44.49
C ALA A 802 19.33 11.32 44.86
N ILE A 803 19.33 10.97 46.15
CA ILE A 803 18.86 9.66 46.64
C ILE A 803 17.34 9.52 46.43
N ASN A 804 16.56 10.56 46.75
CA ASN A 804 15.12 10.57 46.48
C ASN A 804 14.85 10.44 44.96
N GLY A 805 15.64 11.15 44.13
CA GLY A 805 15.56 11.06 42.68
C GLY A 805 15.90 9.66 42.15
N LEU A 806 16.95 9.02 42.66
CA LEU A 806 17.34 7.65 42.26
C LEU A 806 16.26 6.63 42.62
N ALA A 807 15.74 6.69 43.85
CA ALA A 807 14.65 5.81 44.28
C ALA A 807 13.39 6.02 43.43
N ALA A 808 13.06 7.28 43.11
CA ALA A 808 11.96 7.61 42.22
C ALA A 808 12.18 7.12 40.79
N GLY A 809 13.41 7.18 40.28
CA GLY A 809 13.75 6.67 38.96
C GLY A 809 13.62 5.16 38.84
N VAL A 810 14.06 4.40 39.85
CA VAL A 810 13.90 2.94 39.88
C VAL A 810 12.42 2.56 39.95
N ILE A 811 11.64 3.19 40.85
CA ILE A 811 10.20 2.92 40.97
C ILE A 811 9.47 3.35 39.69
N GLY A 812 9.83 4.52 39.14
CA GLY A 812 9.26 5.03 37.90
C GLY A 812 9.52 4.09 36.72
N PHE A 813 10.72 3.54 36.61
CA PHE A 813 11.08 2.55 35.60
C PHE A 813 10.24 1.27 35.71
N ILE A 814 10.06 0.74 36.92
CA ILE A 814 9.21 -0.44 37.16
C ILE A 814 7.75 -0.14 36.78
N LEU A 815 7.23 1.02 37.16
CA LEU A 815 5.87 1.44 36.80
C LEU A 815 5.71 1.62 35.29
N ALA A 816 6.71 2.17 34.61
CA ALA A 816 6.71 2.31 33.16
C ALA A 816 6.66 0.93 32.48
N LEU A 817 7.50 -0.02 32.88
CA LEU A 817 7.48 -1.38 32.33
C LEU A 817 6.15 -2.09 32.58
N PHE A 818 5.55 -1.90 33.76
CA PHE A 818 4.22 -2.44 34.06
C PHE A 818 3.15 -1.84 33.14
N ALA A 819 3.16 -0.52 32.94
CA ALA A 819 2.24 0.16 32.04
C ALA A 819 2.40 -0.32 30.58
N ILE A 820 3.65 -0.45 30.11
CA ILE A 820 3.94 -0.98 28.76
C ILE A 820 3.38 -2.40 28.62
N ARG A 821 3.60 -3.28 29.60
CA ARG A 821 3.08 -4.65 29.58
C ARG A 821 1.56 -4.70 29.54
N GLN A 822 0.87 -3.85 30.31
CA GLN A 822 -0.60 -3.83 30.34
C GLN A 822 -1.20 -3.34 29.02
N VAL A 823 -0.60 -2.31 28.40
CA VAL A 823 -1.11 -1.73 27.15
C VAL A 823 -0.77 -2.62 25.95
N TYR A 824 0.41 -3.22 25.93
CA TYR A 824 0.97 -3.86 24.74
C TYR A 824 1.18 -5.38 24.85
N GLY A 825 0.89 -5.99 26.00
CA GLY A 825 0.99 -7.45 26.21
C GLY A 825 2.42 -8.01 26.27
N GLN A 826 3.45 -7.20 26.03
CA GLN A 826 4.86 -7.62 25.98
C GLN A 826 5.79 -6.65 26.72
N VAL A 827 6.97 -7.15 27.14
CA VAL A 827 8.03 -6.34 27.77
C VAL A 827 9.06 -5.97 26.70
N PRO A 828 9.43 -4.69 26.54
CA PRO A 828 10.25 -4.21 25.44
C PRO A 828 11.73 -4.52 25.66
N GLY A 829 12.18 -5.69 25.21
CA GLY A 829 13.55 -6.17 25.44
C GLY A 829 14.65 -5.35 24.74
N ALA A 830 14.38 -4.89 23.52
CA ALA A 830 15.36 -4.16 22.71
C ALA A 830 15.59 -2.72 23.22
N GLU A 831 14.56 -2.11 23.79
CA GLU A 831 14.57 -0.72 24.24
C GLU A 831 15.00 -0.56 25.70
N LEU A 832 15.20 -1.66 26.45
CA LEU A 832 15.61 -1.63 27.87
C LEU A 832 16.86 -0.76 28.13
N PRO A 833 17.94 -0.81 27.32
CA PRO A 833 19.12 0.01 27.57
C PRO A 833 18.81 1.51 27.52
N ILE A 834 18.05 1.94 26.51
CA ILE A 834 17.66 3.34 26.33
C ILE A 834 16.72 3.80 27.45
N LEU A 835 15.75 2.96 27.82
CA LEU A 835 14.84 3.24 28.93
C LEU A 835 15.59 3.31 30.26
N SER A 836 16.61 2.48 30.48
CA SER A 836 17.40 2.53 31.73
C SER A 836 18.18 3.84 31.90
N LEU A 837 18.68 4.43 30.81
CA LEU A 837 19.40 5.70 30.82
C LEU A 837 18.52 6.87 31.34
N THR A 838 17.21 6.76 31.16
CA THR A 838 16.26 7.80 31.60
C THR A 838 16.13 7.91 33.13
N ILE A 839 16.63 6.93 33.91
CA ILE A 839 16.69 7.00 35.38
C ILE A 839 17.52 8.21 35.85
N LEU A 840 18.45 8.68 35.02
CA LEU A 840 19.26 9.87 35.30
C LEU A 840 18.40 11.14 35.43
N LEU A 841 17.28 11.22 34.72
CA LEU A 841 16.40 12.38 34.69
C LEU A 841 15.77 12.67 36.08
N PRO A 842 15.11 11.71 36.76
CA PRO A 842 14.70 11.82 38.17
C PRO A 842 15.80 12.26 39.14
N VAL A 843 17.03 11.74 38.97
CA VAL A 843 18.17 12.08 39.82
C VAL A 843 18.53 13.56 39.67
N LEU A 844 18.61 14.05 38.43
CA LEU A 844 18.83 15.45 38.13
C LEU A 844 17.68 16.32 38.67
N ALA A 845 16.42 15.88 38.53
CA ALA A 845 15.25 16.57 39.08
C ALA A 845 15.37 16.75 40.59
N GLY A 846 15.70 15.68 41.31
CA GLY A 846 15.86 15.69 42.76
C GLY A 846 17.01 16.59 43.22
N MET A 847 18.14 16.59 42.50
CA MET A 847 19.27 17.48 42.76
C MET A 847 18.91 18.95 42.52
N ILE A 848 18.28 19.28 41.39
CA ILE A 848 17.81 20.63 41.05
C ILE A 848 16.84 21.13 42.13
N SER A 849 15.91 20.27 42.55
CA SER A 849 14.93 20.58 43.59
C SER A 849 15.58 20.88 44.95
N ALA A 850 16.71 20.26 45.25
CA ALA A 850 17.45 20.45 46.50
C ALA A 850 18.30 21.73 46.54
N VAL A 851 18.54 22.41 45.40
CA VAL A 851 19.42 23.60 45.34
C VAL A 851 18.89 24.74 46.21
N PHE A 852 17.62 25.12 46.05
CA PHE A 852 17.01 26.22 46.82
C PHE A 852 16.95 25.94 48.34
N PRO A 853 16.44 24.77 48.79
CA PRO A 853 16.50 24.39 50.20
C PRO A 853 17.93 24.35 50.76
N ALA A 854 18.91 23.87 49.99
CA ALA A 854 20.30 23.78 50.43
C ALA A 854 20.92 25.17 50.65
N GLN A 855 20.60 26.14 49.80
CA GLN A 855 21.03 27.54 49.98
C GLN A 855 20.40 28.15 51.24
N LYS A 856 19.11 27.91 51.48
CA LYS A 856 18.44 28.36 52.71
C LYS A 856 19.06 27.73 53.96
N ALA A 857 19.35 26.43 53.94
CA ALA A 857 19.97 25.73 55.07
C ALA A 857 21.33 26.31 55.46
N VAL A 858 22.13 26.69 54.46
CA VAL A 858 23.44 27.32 54.69
C VAL A 858 23.32 28.70 55.33
N GLY A 859 22.26 29.45 55.03
CA GLY A 859 22.00 30.79 55.57
C GLY A 859 21.58 30.82 57.05
N ILE A 860 21.28 29.67 57.66
CA ILE A 860 20.83 29.59 59.06
C ILE A 860 22.00 29.89 60.01
N GLN A 861 21.83 30.88 60.90
CA GLN A 861 22.80 31.22 61.94
C GLN A 861 22.57 30.35 63.20
N PRO A 862 23.62 29.76 63.81
CA PRO A 862 23.47 28.85 64.96
C PRO A 862 22.68 29.44 66.12
N TYR A 863 22.92 30.71 66.48
CA TYR A 863 22.26 31.36 67.62
C TYR A 863 20.76 31.66 67.37
N GLN A 864 20.36 31.88 66.11
CA GLN A 864 18.96 32.16 65.75
C GLN A 864 18.11 30.89 65.79
N ALA A 865 18.69 29.75 65.44
CA ALA A 865 18.00 28.47 65.43
C ALA A 865 17.85 27.87 66.84
N LEU A 866 18.79 28.15 67.76
CA LEU A 866 18.76 27.66 69.14
C LEU A 866 17.86 28.49 70.07
N SER A 867 17.63 29.78 69.78
CA SER A 867 16.79 30.67 70.60
C SER A 867 15.29 30.59 70.28
N GLY A 868 14.86 29.75 69.32
CA GLY A 868 13.45 29.51 68.99
C GLY A 868 12.69 30.69 68.36
N GLY A 869 13.31 31.87 68.26
CA GLY A 869 12.73 33.09 67.71
C GLY A 869 13.12 33.30 66.24
N VAL A 870 12.20 33.01 65.32
CA VAL A 870 12.38 33.35 63.91
C VAL A 870 11.97 34.81 63.69
N GLN A 871 12.93 35.73 63.66
CA GLN A 871 12.74 37.01 62.96
C GLN A 871 13.48 36.98 61.63
N ASN A 872 12.72 36.87 60.53
CA ASN A 872 13.27 37.09 59.20
C ASN A 872 13.74 38.55 59.08
N SER A 873 14.99 38.76 58.69
CA SER A 873 15.51 40.09 58.37
C SER A 873 14.72 40.69 57.19
N LYS A 874 14.30 41.96 57.31
CA LYS A 874 13.59 42.71 56.25
C LYS A 874 14.36 42.71 54.91
N LYS A 875 15.69 42.56 54.93
CA LYS A 875 16.56 42.57 53.74
C LYS A 875 16.47 41.27 52.94
N THR A 876 16.46 40.12 53.61
CA THR A 876 16.25 38.80 52.97
C THR A 876 14.83 38.67 52.45
N GLU A 877 13.82 39.17 53.17
CA GLU A 877 12.42 39.16 52.69
C GLU A 877 12.24 39.98 51.39
N LYS A 878 12.92 41.13 51.26
CA LYS A 878 12.86 41.98 50.06
C LYS A 878 13.54 41.33 48.84
N GLN A 879 14.71 40.71 49.02
CA GLN A 879 15.39 40.00 47.94
C GLN A 879 14.64 38.74 47.51
N PHE A 880 14.09 37.98 48.46
CA PHE A 880 13.25 36.81 48.15
C PHE A 880 11.96 37.19 47.42
N LYS A 881 11.30 38.29 47.81
CA LYS A 881 10.12 38.79 47.09
C LYS A 881 10.44 39.11 45.63
N ILE A 882 11.55 39.78 45.34
CA ILE A 882 11.94 40.15 43.97
C ILE A 882 12.29 38.91 43.13
N ILE A 883 13.03 37.95 43.70
CA ILE A 883 13.42 36.72 42.99
C ILE A 883 12.18 35.86 42.68
N PHE A 884 11.26 35.72 43.64
CA PHE A 884 10.06 34.91 43.46
C PHE A 884 8.97 35.61 42.64
N SER A 885 8.79 36.92 42.78
CA SER A 885 7.91 37.68 41.88
C SER A 885 8.46 37.70 40.46
N GLY A 886 9.78 37.82 40.31
CA GLY A 886 10.48 37.70 39.03
C GLY A 886 10.32 36.30 38.43
N ALA A 887 10.46 35.23 39.22
CA ALA A 887 10.26 33.86 38.77
C ALA A 887 8.79 33.56 38.42
N GLY A 888 7.83 34.06 39.19
CA GLY A 888 6.41 33.93 38.90
C GLY A 888 5.98 34.71 37.64
N VAL A 889 6.52 35.92 37.45
CA VAL A 889 6.34 36.69 36.21
C VAL A 889 7.03 35.98 35.05
N LEU A 890 8.28 35.53 35.17
CA LEU A 890 8.96 34.76 34.12
C LEU A 890 8.24 33.45 33.77
N LEU A 891 7.65 32.77 34.73
CA LEU A 891 6.79 31.60 34.49
C LEU A 891 5.52 31.99 33.75
N ALA A 892 4.83 33.05 34.17
CA ALA A 892 3.64 33.55 33.50
C ALA A 892 3.96 34.01 32.07
N THR A 893 5.02 34.80 31.86
CA THR A 893 5.45 35.28 30.55
C THR A 893 5.97 34.14 29.68
N GLY A 894 6.73 33.20 30.25
CA GLY A 894 7.22 32.01 29.56
C GLY A 894 6.09 31.08 29.14
N VAL A 895 5.05 30.95 29.97
CA VAL A 895 3.81 30.26 29.62
C VAL A 895 3.05 31.00 28.53
N ILE A 896 2.92 32.32 28.60
CA ILE A 896 2.24 33.12 27.57
C ILE A 896 2.99 33.02 26.23
N LEU A 897 4.32 33.05 26.25
CA LEU A 897 5.18 32.85 25.09
C LEU A 897 5.07 31.42 24.54
N LEU A 898 5.04 30.39 25.41
CA LEU A 898 4.81 29.00 25.01
C LEU A 898 3.40 28.79 24.45
N LEU A 899 2.38 29.44 25.01
CA LEU A 899 1.01 29.40 24.50
C LEU A 899 0.88 30.16 23.18
N ALA A 900 1.72 31.18 22.93
CA ALA A 900 1.79 31.89 21.66
C ALA A 900 2.58 31.12 20.58
N SER A 901 3.60 30.33 20.98
CA SER A 901 4.44 29.55 20.05
C SER A 901 3.93 28.13 19.80
N ALA A 902 3.11 27.57 20.69
CA ALA A 902 2.43 26.28 20.49
C ALA A 902 1.19 26.37 19.58
N ILE A 903 1.00 27.51 18.92
CA ILE A 903 -0.03 27.73 17.91
C ILE A 903 0.61 27.38 16.57
N PRO A 904 0.22 26.27 15.93
CA PRO A 904 0.57 26.06 14.54
C PRO A 904 -0.15 27.15 13.76
N SER A 905 0.58 28.18 13.31
CA SER A 905 0.13 28.94 12.16
C SER A 905 -0.17 27.91 11.08
N ALA A 906 -1.42 27.83 10.64
CA ALA A 906 -1.87 27.02 9.50
C ALA A 906 -1.26 27.54 8.19
N GLN A 907 0.06 27.70 8.16
CA GLN A 907 0.81 27.79 6.93
C GLN A 907 0.97 26.35 6.43
N PRO A 908 0.72 26.09 5.14
CA PRO A 908 1.10 24.82 4.54
C PRO A 908 2.59 24.66 4.80
N SER A 909 2.95 23.68 5.61
CA SER A 909 4.34 23.33 5.87
C SER A 909 4.97 23.04 4.52
N ASN A 910 5.88 23.90 4.08
CA ASN A 910 6.83 23.56 3.03
C ASN A 910 7.47 22.23 3.44
N GLU A 911 7.49 21.28 2.51
CA GLU A 911 8.09 19.95 2.63
C GLU A 911 9.54 20.06 3.10
N THR A 912 9.74 20.20 4.41
CA THR A 912 11.04 19.99 5.03
C THR A 912 11.08 18.50 5.28
N ALA A 913 11.84 17.81 4.42
CA ALA A 913 12.12 16.39 4.55
C ALA A 913 12.77 16.13 5.92
N VAL A 914 11.95 15.83 6.92
CA VAL A 914 12.43 15.29 8.19
C VAL A 914 12.90 13.87 7.87
N SER A 915 14.21 13.63 7.94
CA SER A 915 14.76 12.29 7.73
C SER A 915 14.12 11.32 8.73
N ALA A 916 13.37 10.36 8.21
CA ALA A 916 12.80 9.29 9.01
C ALA A 916 13.95 8.44 9.59
N PRO A 917 13.98 8.15 10.90
CA PRO A 917 14.93 7.20 11.45
C PRO A 917 14.64 5.79 10.91
N ALA A 918 15.69 5.03 10.55
CA ALA A 918 15.61 3.74 9.88
C ALA A 918 14.68 2.73 10.61
N ALA A 919 13.60 2.32 9.94
CA ALA A 919 12.82 1.15 10.34
C ALA A 919 13.61 -0.14 10.03
N GLU A 920 13.34 -1.25 10.73
CA GLU A 920 13.89 -2.56 10.32
C GLU A 920 13.34 -2.92 8.94
N GLY A 921 14.22 -2.80 7.94
CA GLY A 921 13.92 -3.04 6.55
C GLY A 921 13.86 -4.51 6.17
N THR A 922 13.48 -4.75 4.92
CA THR A 922 13.58 -6.07 4.29
C THR A 922 15.04 -6.55 4.24
N LYS A 923 15.25 -7.86 4.26
CA LYS A 923 16.57 -8.49 4.22
C LYS A 923 16.66 -9.44 3.03
N GLY A 924 17.76 -9.40 2.29
CA GLY A 924 18.06 -10.31 1.19
C GLY A 924 19.12 -9.73 0.24
N ALA A 925 19.79 -10.57 -0.54
CA ALA A 925 20.74 -10.11 -1.55
C ALA A 925 20.03 -9.88 -2.90
N ALA A 926 20.21 -8.69 -3.48
CA ALA A 926 19.75 -8.39 -4.84
C ALA A 926 20.71 -9.02 -5.86
N ILE A 927 20.17 -9.50 -6.98
CA ILE A 927 20.92 -10.15 -8.06
C ILE A 927 21.03 -9.17 -9.22
N LYS A 928 22.23 -8.92 -9.74
CA LYS A 928 22.43 -7.98 -10.86
C LYS A 928 21.80 -8.47 -12.18
N THR A 929 22.03 -9.72 -12.55
CA THR A 929 21.51 -10.31 -13.79
C THR A 929 20.79 -11.60 -13.45
N TYR A 930 19.57 -11.73 -13.95
CA TYR A 930 18.81 -12.96 -13.78
C TYR A 930 19.24 -13.97 -14.84
N HIS A 931 19.77 -15.12 -14.39
CA HIS A 931 20.03 -16.28 -15.24
C HIS A 931 18.94 -17.32 -15.01
N ALA A 932 18.24 -17.72 -16.07
CA ALA A 932 17.30 -18.83 -15.95
C ALA A 932 18.11 -20.09 -15.59
N ASN A 933 17.76 -20.72 -14.47
CA ASN A 933 18.31 -22.03 -14.15
C ASN A 933 17.73 -23.02 -15.17
N ASN A 934 18.57 -23.54 -16.08
CA ASN A 934 18.22 -24.50 -17.14
C ASN A 934 17.77 -25.89 -16.61
N LYS A 935 17.17 -25.97 -15.42
CA LYS A 935 16.33 -27.10 -15.08
C LYS A 935 15.05 -26.92 -15.86
N LYS A 936 14.96 -27.61 -17.00
CA LYS A 936 13.68 -28.05 -17.54
C LYS A 936 12.87 -28.60 -16.37
N GLU A 937 11.89 -27.86 -15.89
CA GLU A 937 10.71 -28.52 -15.31
C GLU A 937 10.22 -29.48 -16.39
N GLU A 938 10.05 -30.73 -15.98
CA GLU A 938 9.75 -31.86 -16.86
C GLU A 938 8.52 -31.50 -17.70
N THR A 939 8.78 -31.17 -18.97
CA THR A 939 7.76 -31.28 -20.00
C THR A 939 7.36 -32.76 -20.04
N PRO A 940 6.06 -33.11 -20.03
CA PRO A 940 5.65 -34.50 -20.09
C PRO A 940 6.34 -35.19 -21.27
N ASP A 941 6.81 -36.39 -21.01
CA ASP A 941 7.75 -37.16 -21.81
C ASP A 941 7.38 -37.12 -23.31
N LYS A 942 8.30 -36.64 -24.17
CA LYS A 942 8.11 -36.59 -25.65
C LYS A 942 7.81 -37.97 -26.27
N LYS A 943 7.96 -39.06 -25.52
CA LYS A 943 7.59 -40.42 -25.94
C LYS A 943 6.11 -40.74 -25.69
N GLU A 944 5.45 -40.13 -24.72
CA GLU A 944 4.04 -40.37 -24.41
C GLU A 944 3.12 -39.64 -25.41
N ASN A 945 3.49 -38.41 -25.82
CA ASN A 945 2.75 -37.63 -26.81
C ASN A 945 2.69 -38.26 -28.21
N LYS A 946 3.65 -39.13 -28.59
CA LYS A 946 3.63 -39.79 -29.90
C LYS A 946 2.56 -40.88 -29.96
N LYS A 947 2.49 -41.77 -28.96
CA LYS A 947 1.47 -42.83 -28.94
C LYS A 947 0.03 -42.29 -28.90
N ASN A 948 -0.17 -41.12 -28.28
CA ASN A 948 -1.49 -40.47 -28.25
C ASN A 948 -1.93 -39.92 -29.62
N ALA A 949 -1.02 -39.46 -30.48
CA ALA A 949 -1.43 -38.86 -31.76
C ALA A 949 -2.24 -39.81 -32.65
N PHE A 950 -1.82 -41.08 -32.77
CA PHE A 950 -2.54 -42.07 -33.59
C PHE A 950 -3.94 -42.40 -33.01
N SER A 951 -4.06 -42.57 -31.69
CA SER A 951 -5.35 -42.83 -31.04
C SER A 951 -6.26 -41.61 -31.05
N THR A 952 -5.72 -40.41 -30.82
CA THR A 952 -6.47 -39.14 -30.81
C THR A 952 -7.01 -38.80 -32.20
N THR A 953 -6.22 -39.00 -33.26
CA THR A 953 -6.68 -38.81 -34.65
C THR A 953 -7.80 -39.79 -35.02
N ILE A 954 -7.76 -41.02 -34.52
CA ILE A 954 -8.84 -42.01 -34.73
C ILE A 954 -10.09 -41.64 -33.91
N SER A 955 -9.95 -41.24 -32.64
CA SER A 955 -11.09 -40.87 -31.80
C SER A 955 -11.75 -39.54 -32.20
N GLY A 956 -10.98 -38.62 -32.80
CA GLY A 956 -11.48 -37.38 -33.37
C GLY A 956 -12.03 -37.52 -34.80
N ALA A 957 -11.85 -38.68 -35.45
CA ALA A 957 -12.36 -38.93 -36.78
C ALA A 957 -13.86 -39.22 -36.74
N GLY A 958 -14.65 -38.32 -37.31
CA GLY A 958 -16.07 -38.54 -37.59
C GLY A 958 -16.38 -39.61 -38.65
N TYR A 959 -15.44 -39.96 -39.54
CA TYR A 959 -15.55 -41.07 -40.49
C TYR A 959 -14.19 -41.73 -40.77
N ILE A 960 -14.17 -43.07 -40.82
CA ILE A 960 -12.99 -43.86 -41.22
C ILE A 960 -13.35 -44.67 -42.47
N ILE A 961 -12.64 -44.44 -43.57
CA ILE A 961 -12.92 -45.05 -44.88
C ILE A 961 -11.72 -45.83 -45.43
N LYS A 962 -11.95 -46.72 -46.40
CA LYS A 962 -10.88 -47.43 -47.11
C LYS A 962 -10.54 -46.73 -48.43
N PRO A 963 -9.29 -46.81 -48.92
CA PRO A 963 -8.90 -46.31 -50.22
C PRO A 963 -9.82 -46.86 -51.32
N GLY A 964 -10.49 -45.98 -52.07
CA GLY A 964 -11.46 -46.36 -53.11
C GLY A 964 -12.91 -46.54 -52.66
N ALA A 965 -13.24 -46.38 -51.37
CA ALA A 965 -14.62 -46.33 -50.88
C ALA A 965 -15.13 -44.88 -50.82
N THR A 966 -16.30 -44.61 -51.39
CA THR A 966 -17.02 -43.33 -51.29
C THR A 966 -18.07 -43.41 -50.19
N HIS A 967 -18.13 -42.41 -49.29
CA HIS A 967 -19.16 -42.33 -48.26
C HIS A 967 -19.94 -41.02 -48.38
N GLY A 968 -21.27 -41.11 -48.47
CA GLY A 968 -22.19 -39.97 -48.43
C GLY A 968 -22.22 -39.10 -49.70
N ASN A 969 -23.27 -38.27 -49.78
CA ASN A 969 -23.56 -37.34 -50.88
C ASN A 969 -22.63 -36.11 -50.94
N ASP A 970 -21.43 -36.18 -50.35
CA ASP A 970 -20.47 -35.08 -50.31
C ASP A 970 -19.58 -35.13 -51.57
N PRO A 971 -19.90 -34.37 -52.65
CA PRO A 971 -19.33 -34.62 -53.98
C PRO A 971 -17.91 -34.04 -54.13
N TYR A 972 -17.35 -33.44 -53.07
CA TYR A 972 -16.22 -32.53 -53.17
C TYR A 972 -14.85 -33.18 -52.98
N LEU A 973 -14.72 -34.36 -52.36
CA LEU A 973 -13.42 -35.03 -52.14
C LEU A 973 -13.52 -36.55 -52.32
N THR A 974 -12.62 -37.14 -53.10
CA THR A 974 -12.54 -38.59 -53.33
C THR A 974 -11.10 -39.08 -53.25
N ILE A 975 -10.84 -40.07 -52.39
CA ILE A 975 -9.52 -40.72 -52.24
C ILE A 975 -9.60 -42.11 -52.88
N GLY A 976 -8.93 -42.30 -54.01
CA GLY A 976 -8.96 -43.55 -54.76
C GLY A 976 -8.01 -44.63 -54.22
N ALA A 977 -8.07 -45.82 -54.83
CA ALA A 977 -7.23 -46.95 -54.44
C ALA A 977 -5.73 -46.71 -54.70
N LYS A 978 -4.88 -47.41 -53.94
CA LYS A 978 -3.41 -47.39 -54.11
C LYS A 978 -3.05 -47.69 -55.56
N THR A 979 -2.20 -46.85 -56.15
CA THR A 979 -1.74 -46.97 -57.55
C THR A 979 -0.21 -47.07 -57.63
N ALA A 980 0.31 -47.34 -58.82
CA ALA A 980 1.75 -47.35 -59.08
C ALA A 980 2.34 -45.95 -58.84
N SER A 981 3.50 -45.91 -58.17
CA SER A 981 4.23 -44.66 -57.94
C SER A 981 4.85 -44.14 -59.24
N PRO A 982 4.99 -42.82 -59.42
CA PRO A 982 5.64 -42.23 -60.60
C PRO A 982 7.06 -42.78 -60.83
N ASP A 983 7.40 -43.16 -62.06
CA ASP A 983 8.68 -43.78 -62.44
C ASP A 983 9.93 -42.95 -62.07
N ARG A 984 9.75 -41.63 -61.86
CA ARG A 984 10.81 -40.70 -61.42
C ARG A 984 11.23 -40.86 -59.95
N LEU A 985 10.48 -41.62 -59.14
CA LEU A 985 10.70 -41.78 -57.72
C LEU A 985 11.33 -43.14 -57.41
N SER A 986 12.41 -43.13 -56.64
CA SER A 986 13.04 -44.32 -56.06
C SER A 986 13.07 -44.21 -54.54
N VAL A 987 13.00 -45.36 -53.85
CA VAL A 987 13.05 -45.42 -52.38
C VAL A 987 14.41 -44.93 -51.89
N LYS A 988 14.44 -43.90 -51.04
CA LYS A 988 15.69 -43.28 -50.55
C LYS A 988 16.21 -43.98 -49.28
N LYS A 989 15.34 -44.54 -48.45
CA LYS A 989 15.71 -45.18 -47.17
C LYS A 989 15.73 -46.71 -47.28
N LYS A 990 16.78 -47.36 -46.74
CA LYS A 990 16.83 -48.84 -46.58
C LYS A 990 15.61 -49.29 -45.75
N GLU A 991 14.87 -50.27 -46.24
CA GLU A 991 13.62 -50.81 -45.65
C GLU A 991 12.35 -49.94 -45.75
N ALA A 992 12.30 -48.91 -46.61
CA ALA A 992 11.07 -48.16 -46.90
C ALA A 992 10.33 -48.66 -48.16
N GLU A 993 9.06 -48.28 -48.31
CA GLU A 993 8.25 -48.45 -49.52
C GLU A 993 7.54 -47.14 -49.88
N LEU A 994 7.20 -46.98 -51.16
CA LEU A 994 6.37 -45.87 -51.63
C LEU A 994 4.89 -46.27 -51.62
N ILE A 995 4.05 -45.39 -51.10
CA ILE A 995 2.59 -45.51 -51.18
C ILE A 995 2.07 -44.28 -51.90
N THR A 996 1.40 -44.50 -53.04
CA THR A 996 0.80 -43.44 -53.86
C THR A 996 -0.72 -43.57 -53.88
N LEU A 997 -1.41 -42.47 -53.55
CA LEU A 997 -2.87 -42.40 -53.50
C LEU A 997 -3.38 -41.26 -54.41
N PRO A 998 -4.37 -41.52 -55.29
CA PRO A 998 -5.04 -40.46 -56.04
C PRO A 998 -6.07 -39.75 -55.16
N VAL A 999 -6.00 -38.42 -55.11
CA VAL A 999 -6.94 -37.54 -54.41
C VAL A 999 -7.61 -36.63 -55.44
N THR A 1000 -8.93 -36.65 -55.50
CA THR A 1000 -9.73 -35.85 -56.43
C THR A 1000 -10.63 -34.90 -55.66
N VAL A 1001 -10.66 -33.63 -56.04
CA VAL A 1001 -11.58 -32.62 -55.52
C VAL A 1001 -12.38 -32.03 -56.68
N GLU A 1002 -13.71 -31.99 -56.58
CA GLU A 1002 -14.59 -31.52 -57.66
C GLU A 1002 -15.71 -30.61 -57.13
N THR A 1003 -15.86 -29.40 -57.67
CA THR A 1003 -16.94 -28.46 -57.37
C THR A 1003 -17.85 -28.29 -58.59
N LYS A 1004 -19.12 -28.70 -58.47
CA LYS A 1004 -20.08 -28.74 -59.59
C LYS A 1004 -21.02 -27.51 -59.68
N ASN A 1005 -21.23 -26.79 -58.58
CA ASN A 1005 -22.22 -25.69 -58.50
C ASN A 1005 -21.58 -24.30 -58.67
N ALA A 1006 -22.04 -23.48 -59.61
CA ALA A 1006 -21.49 -22.15 -59.88
C ALA A 1006 -21.54 -21.18 -58.67
N ASP A 1007 -22.46 -21.38 -57.72
CA ASP A 1007 -22.65 -20.52 -56.55
C ASP A 1007 -21.72 -20.85 -55.36
N SER A 1008 -20.93 -21.93 -55.41
CA SER A 1008 -20.14 -22.41 -54.25
C SER A 1008 -18.81 -21.68 -54.01
N GLY A 1009 -18.62 -20.49 -54.58
CA GLY A 1009 -17.44 -19.65 -54.36
C GLY A 1009 -16.11 -20.26 -54.83
N THR A 1010 -15.00 -19.77 -54.25
CA THR A 1010 -13.65 -20.29 -54.50
C THR A 1010 -13.21 -21.12 -53.30
N GLN A 1011 -13.04 -22.43 -53.47
CA GLN A 1011 -12.56 -23.32 -52.41
C GLN A 1011 -11.04 -23.39 -52.39
N VAL A 1012 -10.45 -23.72 -51.25
CA VAL A 1012 -8.98 -23.86 -51.14
C VAL A 1012 -8.62 -25.34 -50.97
N PHE A 1013 -7.89 -25.91 -51.93
CA PHE A 1013 -7.36 -27.25 -52.01
C PHE A 1013 -5.83 -27.23 -51.91
N TYR A 1014 -5.27 -27.88 -50.88
CA TYR A 1014 -3.82 -28.05 -50.69
C TYR A 1014 -3.41 -29.48 -51.06
N PRO A 1015 -2.76 -29.71 -52.21
CA PRO A 1015 -2.36 -31.05 -52.63
C PRO A 1015 -1.37 -31.75 -51.67
N GLN A 1016 -0.63 -30.96 -50.88
CA GLN A 1016 0.35 -31.39 -49.88
C GLN A 1016 -0.26 -31.53 -48.47
N GLY A 1017 -1.55 -31.23 -48.31
CA GLY A 1017 -2.22 -31.12 -47.02
C GLY A 1017 -2.60 -32.45 -46.37
N TYR A 1018 -1.96 -33.56 -46.73
CA TYR A 1018 -2.25 -34.89 -46.17
C TYR A 1018 -0.99 -35.46 -45.51
N THR A 1019 -1.15 -36.10 -44.36
CA THR A 1019 -0.08 -36.81 -43.66
C THR A 1019 -0.46 -38.27 -43.43
N MET A 1020 0.53 -39.16 -43.46
CA MET A 1020 0.36 -40.54 -43.01
C MET A 1020 0.81 -40.69 -41.56
N LEU A 1021 0.08 -41.44 -40.75
CA LEU A 1021 0.45 -41.77 -39.38
C LEU A 1021 0.55 -43.28 -39.20
N ASP A 1022 1.58 -43.76 -38.50
CA ASP A 1022 1.66 -45.16 -38.04
C ASP A 1022 1.12 -45.34 -36.61
N SER A 1023 0.93 -46.61 -36.21
CA SER A 1023 0.47 -46.99 -34.86
C SER A 1023 1.43 -46.61 -33.72
N GLN A 1024 2.64 -46.11 -34.03
CA GLN A 1024 3.60 -45.61 -33.04
C GLN A 1024 3.54 -44.08 -32.92
N GLY A 1025 2.71 -43.41 -33.73
CA GLY A 1025 2.59 -41.95 -33.75
C GLY A 1025 3.61 -41.23 -34.60
N ASN A 1026 4.33 -41.95 -35.48
CA ASN A 1026 5.22 -41.31 -36.43
C ASN A 1026 4.42 -40.73 -37.59
N ILE A 1027 4.71 -39.47 -37.93
CA ILE A 1027 4.06 -38.74 -39.01
C ILE A 1027 4.95 -38.75 -40.25
N TYR A 1028 4.38 -39.09 -41.39
CA TYR A 1028 5.03 -39.12 -42.70
C TYR A 1028 4.38 -38.09 -43.61
N GLU A 1029 5.17 -37.09 -44.02
CA GLU A 1029 4.76 -36.09 -44.98
C GLU A 1029 4.92 -36.61 -46.43
N PRO A 1030 4.15 -36.07 -47.39
CA PRO A 1030 4.23 -36.48 -48.79
C PRO A 1030 5.60 -36.13 -49.37
N VAL A 1031 6.22 -37.11 -50.04
CA VAL A 1031 7.52 -36.96 -50.70
C VAL A 1031 7.40 -36.45 -52.13
N ASP A 1032 6.21 -36.58 -52.74
CA ASP A 1032 5.89 -36.04 -54.05
C ASP A 1032 4.39 -35.82 -54.21
N VAL A 1033 4.01 -34.78 -54.96
CA VAL A 1033 2.63 -34.53 -55.37
C VAL A 1033 2.58 -34.21 -56.86
N THR A 1034 1.88 -35.05 -57.63
CA THR A 1034 1.76 -34.91 -59.08
C THR A 1034 0.32 -34.58 -59.46
N ILE A 1035 0.08 -33.47 -60.13
CA ILE A 1035 -1.26 -33.09 -60.61
C ILE A 1035 -1.55 -33.85 -61.91
N LEU A 1036 -2.63 -34.65 -61.94
CA LEU A 1036 -3.07 -35.42 -63.11
C LEU A 1036 -4.05 -34.61 -63.98
N GLU A 1037 -5.06 -33.99 -63.37
CA GLU A 1037 -6.08 -33.21 -64.07
C GLU A 1037 -6.41 -31.95 -63.25
N LYS A 1038 -6.62 -30.81 -63.92
CA LYS A 1038 -7.06 -29.57 -63.26
C LYS A 1038 -8.00 -28.76 -64.15
N LYS A 1039 -9.02 -28.15 -63.54
CA LYS A 1039 -9.98 -27.21 -64.14
C LYS A 1039 -10.27 -26.11 -63.12
N ASN A 1040 -10.04 -24.84 -63.48
CA ASN A 1040 -10.25 -23.68 -62.61
C ASN A 1040 -9.49 -23.69 -61.27
N LEU A 1041 -8.35 -24.39 -61.19
CA LEU A 1041 -7.43 -24.37 -60.06
C LEU A 1041 -6.31 -23.36 -60.28
N VAL A 1042 -6.22 -22.33 -59.44
CA VAL A 1042 -5.14 -21.33 -59.40
C VAL A 1042 -4.48 -21.38 -58.03
N SER A 1043 -3.20 -21.77 -57.95
CA SER A 1043 -2.55 -22.09 -56.67
C SER A 1043 -3.32 -23.17 -55.93
N THR A 1044 -3.71 -22.90 -54.69
CA THR A 1044 -4.58 -23.75 -53.90
C THR A 1044 -6.05 -23.39 -54.09
N ARG A 1045 -6.40 -22.38 -54.87
CA ARG A 1045 -7.78 -21.91 -55.00
C ARG A 1045 -8.49 -22.55 -56.20
N LEU A 1046 -9.45 -23.43 -55.93
CA LEU A 1046 -10.35 -24.07 -56.87
C LEU A 1046 -11.62 -23.22 -57.04
N LYS A 1047 -11.73 -22.52 -58.16
CA LYS A 1047 -12.89 -21.67 -58.48
C LYS A 1047 -14.02 -22.49 -59.09
N SER A 1048 -15.23 -22.39 -58.55
CA SER A 1048 -16.37 -23.18 -59.02
C SER A 1048 -16.93 -22.68 -60.36
N PRO A 1049 -17.38 -23.56 -61.28
CA PRO A 1049 -17.20 -25.02 -61.24
C PRO A 1049 -15.75 -25.41 -61.59
N GLY A 1050 -15.10 -26.23 -60.76
CA GLY A 1050 -13.68 -26.58 -60.88
C GLY A 1050 -13.38 -28.01 -60.43
N MET A 1051 -12.26 -28.57 -60.88
CA MET A 1051 -11.81 -29.91 -60.50
C MET A 1051 -10.28 -29.95 -60.34
N ALA A 1052 -9.77 -30.76 -59.41
CA ALA A 1052 -8.35 -31.08 -59.27
C ALA A 1052 -8.17 -32.56 -58.92
N LYS A 1053 -7.37 -33.29 -59.69
CA LYS A 1053 -6.99 -34.68 -59.43
C LYS A 1053 -5.48 -34.76 -59.27
N VAL A 1054 -5.00 -35.25 -58.12
CA VAL A 1054 -3.57 -35.29 -57.77
C VAL A 1054 -3.17 -36.67 -57.26
N LEU A 1055 -1.94 -37.09 -57.54
CA LEU A 1055 -1.29 -38.23 -56.90
C LEU A 1055 -0.45 -37.72 -55.74
N VAL A 1056 -0.72 -38.20 -54.53
CA VAL A 1056 0.07 -37.89 -53.34
C VAL A 1056 0.89 -39.14 -53.00
N THR A 1057 2.21 -39.02 -52.97
CA THR A 1057 3.14 -40.13 -52.71
C THR A 1057 3.85 -39.95 -51.38
N PHE A 1058 3.92 -41.02 -50.59
CA PHE A 1058 4.55 -41.07 -49.28
C PHE A 1058 5.64 -42.15 -49.25
N GLU A 1059 6.73 -41.89 -48.53
CA GLU A 1059 7.78 -42.89 -48.26
C GLU A 1059 7.67 -43.34 -46.80
N VAL A 1060 7.25 -44.58 -46.59
CA VAL A 1060 6.95 -45.15 -45.25
C VAL A 1060 7.75 -46.43 -44.99
N PRO A 1061 8.06 -46.79 -43.73
CA PRO A 1061 8.76 -48.05 -43.42
C PRO A 1061 7.92 -49.28 -43.78
N LYS A 1062 8.55 -50.30 -44.40
CA LYS A 1062 7.86 -51.57 -44.74
C LYS A 1062 7.27 -52.27 -43.52
N LYS A 1063 7.91 -52.12 -42.35
CA LYS A 1063 7.53 -52.69 -41.06
C LYS A 1063 6.34 -52.00 -40.38
N ALA A 1064 5.83 -50.88 -40.90
CA ALA A 1064 4.64 -50.24 -40.36
C ALA A 1064 3.41 -51.15 -40.57
N GLU A 1065 2.87 -51.69 -39.47
CA GLU A 1065 1.74 -52.64 -39.50
C GLU A 1065 0.39 -51.96 -39.77
N LYS A 1066 0.19 -50.75 -39.22
CA LYS A 1066 -1.02 -49.94 -39.42
C LYS A 1066 -0.65 -48.53 -39.88
N LEU A 1067 -1.33 -48.03 -40.92
CA LEU A 1067 -1.16 -46.68 -41.46
C LEU A 1067 -2.51 -46.04 -41.74
N ILE A 1068 -2.66 -44.79 -41.31
CA ILE A 1068 -3.81 -43.94 -41.65
C ILE A 1068 -3.37 -42.70 -42.41
N LEU A 1069 -4.20 -42.21 -43.32
CA LEU A 1069 -4.05 -40.90 -43.96
C LEU A 1069 -5.01 -39.92 -43.27
N SER A 1070 -4.50 -38.78 -42.84
CA SER A 1070 -5.28 -37.68 -42.25
C SER A 1070 -4.94 -36.37 -42.95
N PRO A 1071 -5.90 -35.46 -43.18
CA PRO A 1071 -5.58 -34.09 -43.56
C PRO A 1071 -4.81 -33.37 -42.43
N LYS A 1072 -3.89 -32.48 -42.80
CA LYS A 1072 -3.22 -31.51 -41.92
C LYS A 1072 -4.23 -30.38 -41.68
N GLU A 1073 -4.34 -29.93 -40.43
CA GLU A 1073 -5.37 -29.00 -39.94
C GLU A 1073 -5.75 -27.89 -40.94
N LEU A 1074 -7.06 -27.61 -40.96
CA LEU A 1074 -7.75 -26.51 -41.66
C LEU A 1074 -8.22 -26.77 -43.10
N PHE A 1075 -8.90 -27.89 -43.40
CA PHE A 1075 -9.61 -28.05 -44.70
C PHE A 1075 -10.98 -28.76 -44.62
N LEU A 1076 -11.84 -28.34 -45.56
CA LEU A 1076 -13.27 -28.59 -45.83
C LEU A 1076 -13.86 -30.00 -45.69
N ALA A 1077 -13.07 -31.01 -45.33
CA ALA A 1077 -13.60 -32.30 -44.91
C ALA A 1077 -13.31 -32.42 -43.42
N ARG A 1078 -14.24 -31.95 -42.58
CA ARG A 1078 -14.26 -32.43 -41.20
C ARG A 1078 -14.20 -33.96 -41.29
N ASN A 1079 -13.18 -34.52 -40.63
CA ASN A 1079 -13.27 -35.83 -40.01
C ASN A 1079 -13.16 -37.09 -40.91
N VAL A 1080 -12.52 -37.06 -42.08
CA VAL A 1080 -12.25 -38.28 -42.87
C VAL A 1080 -10.83 -38.80 -42.68
N VAL A 1081 -10.68 -39.95 -42.02
CA VAL A 1081 -9.43 -40.69 -41.90
C VAL A 1081 -9.46 -41.90 -42.84
N VAL A 1082 -8.40 -42.10 -43.64
CA VAL A 1082 -8.33 -43.23 -44.58
C VAL A 1082 -7.42 -44.33 -44.04
N GLU A 1083 -7.94 -45.55 -43.94
CA GLU A 1083 -7.20 -46.74 -43.54
C GLU A 1083 -6.33 -47.27 -44.70
N VAL A 1084 -5.05 -46.89 -44.72
CA VAL A 1084 -4.14 -47.19 -45.85
C VAL A 1084 -3.51 -48.57 -45.76
N LYS A 1085 -3.16 -49.03 -44.55
CA LYS A 1085 -2.48 -50.31 -44.30
C LYS A 1085 -2.87 -50.85 -42.92
N GLY A 1086 -3.04 -52.18 -42.81
CA GLY A 1086 -3.44 -52.84 -41.56
C GLY A 1086 -4.90 -52.62 -41.19
N LYS A 1087 -5.53 -53.60 -40.52
CA LYS A 1087 -6.94 -53.51 -40.10
C LYS A 1087 -7.07 -52.77 -38.76
N ILE A 1088 -7.84 -51.70 -38.72
CA ILE A 1088 -7.98 -50.77 -37.59
C ILE A 1088 -9.35 -50.94 -36.90
N ILE A 1089 -10.39 -51.40 -37.62
CA ILE A 1089 -11.74 -51.66 -37.07
C ILE A 1089 -12.24 -53.06 -37.50
N ASP A 1090 -12.85 -53.80 -36.56
CA ASP A 1090 -13.65 -55.00 -36.85
C ASP A 1090 -15.13 -54.62 -36.94
N LYS A 1091 -15.62 -54.50 -38.18
CA LYS A 1091 -17.01 -54.31 -38.66
C LYS A 1091 -17.79 -53.12 -38.12
#